data_AF-A0A166WKP6-F1
#
_entry.id   AF-A0A166WKP6-F1
#
_cell.length_a   1.000
_cell.length_b   1.000
_cell.length_c   1.000
_cell.angle_alpha   90.00
_cell.angle_beta   90.00
_cell.angle_gamma   90.00
#
_symmetry.space_group_name_H-M   'P 1'
#
loop_
_entity.id
_entity.type
_entity.pdbx_description
1 polymer ?
#
loop_
_entity_poly.entity_id
_entity_poly.type
_entity_poly.pdbx_seq_one_letter_code
_entity_poly.pdbx_strand_id
1 'polypeptide(L)'
;MRPTVRLSPIGCGLRRYSAAAPILRINAARLHETLHHTCQWGSANRYGEGPTQTGMNRLALTDDDMAVREWFRGAMEDLHAKITIDQLGNMFAQKKGKAKSSAPMIAMGSHLDTQPRGGRYDGILGVVAAVEVMRTLKENNYETHFDIGAVNWTNEEGARFPISMMASGVWAGKIPLDTAWNTRDVFDSSKTVKSELARHGLIGSVACSHEVYSLGAHFELHIEQSPVLQDTGRKIGVVQGSQAYQWFTIHVTGRDSHTGTTPLYMRSDPLLAAAKMISRAHEIAKSHGALASTGIFKIPATSSTNTIAANVSFSMDQVFARIAKEDGKGVSYTTKLDTYSPAVKFDKDCIRAVENAASRTVGKDGWSHLTSGAGHDSVHTSKICPTTMICVPCKDGVSHHPEEYTSPQDCALGTQTLLDAVIEYDQFKANPDSDGVKWRCDMPRVRVWGSTSCSQENRLRDGIEARAECILSLTQKLVRTPSTSPPGNVSAVALVAADQIRQLIPESDISTIKTGPGIINVVAVIRSGRRGKRLVFSGHLDTYPTGDAGRWTLDPFSGELSSDGKHVYGRGVSDMKGGIAASIIAAQALCRCKESWSGEVVIALAGDEETMGKLDSAHLIKHVAEVGEADAMICGDAGSPIIVRTGEKGLLWLEVEASGKAAHGAHVHRGSNAIDRLMAALSQLKSLEKLEIWPVKEVEDAIAAAMPVSEPLGGPGEAAVLGSITMNIGTISSETSTNLVAETASASLDIRLPMGLSTATLIEQIKRILEPADGIRHDIVRAYEASWMPPDEEITRHALEVTRLMVDEQATVNMRVGASDARLFIRAAGIPSVVIGLTPHNMGGADEYVEVAELVQVAQIHALTAYRFLKA
;
A
#
# COMPACT_ATOMS: atom_id res chain seq x y z
N MET A 1 -36.75 14.14 -71.21
CA MET A 1 -37.16 15.53 -70.89
C MET A 1 -35.92 16.34 -70.51
N ARG A 2 -36.07 17.64 -70.18
CA ARG A 2 -34.99 18.58 -69.76
C ARG A 2 -34.39 18.20 -68.37
N PRO A 3 -33.28 18.83 -67.89
CA PRO A 3 -32.40 19.82 -68.54
C PRO A 3 -30.89 19.52 -68.51
N THR A 4 -30.14 20.33 -69.26
CA THR A 4 -28.68 20.54 -69.22
C THR A 4 -28.22 21.46 -68.08
N VAL A 5 -26.96 21.33 -67.65
CA VAL A 5 -26.09 22.48 -67.28
C VAL A 5 -24.70 22.27 -67.91
N ARG A 6 -24.08 23.34 -68.42
CA ARG A 6 -22.65 23.41 -68.82
C ARG A 6 -21.90 24.29 -67.82
N LEU A 7 -20.57 24.13 -67.74
CA LEU A 7 -19.64 25.27 -67.69
C LEU A 7 -18.26 24.87 -68.25
N SER A 8 -17.38 25.84 -68.49
CA SER A 8 -16.18 25.73 -69.35
C SER A 8 -14.93 26.38 -68.69
N PRO A 9 -13.70 26.18 -69.22
CA PRO A 9 -12.48 26.18 -68.40
C PRO A 9 -11.74 27.52 -68.28
N ILE A 10 -10.95 27.70 -67.22
CA ILE A 10 -9.99 28.81 -67.06
C ILE A 10 -8.66 28.34 -66.45
N GLY A 11 -7.56 28.56 -67.18
CA GLY A 11 -6.25 29.00 -66.66
C GLY A 11 -5.49 28.14 -65.63
N CYS A 12 -4.66 27.20 -66.11
CA CYS A 12 -3.54 26.69 -65.33
C CYS A 12 -2.39 27.73 -65.28
N GLY A 13 -2.38 28.57 -64.23
CA GLY A 13 -1.37 29.62 -64.04
C GLY A 13 -0.07 29.11 -63.42
N LEU A 14 0.81 28.51 -64.23
CA LEU A 14 2.15 28.06 -63.81
C LEU A 14 3.07 29.23 -63.40
N ARG A 15 3.00 29.65 -62.13
CA ARG A 15 4.06 30.46 -61.51
C ARG A 15 5.21 29.57 -61.07
N ARG A 16 6.33 29.65 -61.78
CA ARG A 16 7.63 29.15 -61.32
C ARG A 16 8.01 29.88 -60.03
N TYR A 17 8.29 29.14 -58.96
CA TYR A 17 9.20 29.61 -57.91
C TYR A 17 10.62 29.09 -58.20
N SER A 18 11.62 29.89 -57.84
CA SER A 18 13.01 29.73 -58.27
C SER A 18 13.98 29.65 -57.10
N ALA A 19 15.14 29.04 -57.35
CA ALA A 19 16.24 28.80 -56.42
C ALA A 19 15.92 27.77 -55.31
N ALA A 20 16.78 26.76 -55.21
CA ALA A 20 16.79 25.85 -54.06
C ALA A 20 17.44 26.56 -52.87
N ALA A 21 16.84 26.41 -51.69
CA ALA A 21 17.42 26.88 -50.44
C ALA A 21 18.71 26.12 -50.10
N PRO A 22 19.66 26.71 -49.33
CA PRO A 22 20.82 25.99 -48.83
C PRO A 22 20.39 24.81 -47.95
N ILE A 23 20.96 23.63 -48.20
CA ILE A 23 20.68 22.41 -47.43
C ILE A 23 21.43 22.49 -46.10
N LEU A 24 20.76 23.00 -45.07
CA LEU A 24 21.29 23.06 -43.71
C LEU A 24 21.45 21.65 -43.13
N ARG A 25 22.58 21.38 -42.47
CA ARG A 25 22.90 20.09 -41.84
C ARG A 25 23.39 20.28 -40.42
N ILE A 26 22.83 19.51 -39.49
CA ILE A 26 23.18 19.54 -38.06
C ILE A 26 24.49 18.79 -37.79
N ASN A 27 25.23 19.15 -36.73
CA ASN A 27 26.47 18.45 -36.38
C ASN A 27 26.17 17.26 -35.45
N ALA A 28 25.98 16.08 -36.05
CA ALA A 28 25.66 14.86 -35.32
C ALA A 28 26.70 14.45 -34.26
N ALA A 29 27.99 14.73 -34.48
CA ALA A 29 29.04 14.43 -33.51
C ALA A 29 28.95 15.35 -32.28
N ARG A 30 28.81 16.66 -32.51
CA ARG A 30 28.62 17.66 -31.44
C ARG A 30 27.30 17.46 -30.69
N LEU A 31 26.23 17.04 -31.38
CA LEU A 31 24.96 16.69 -30.75
C LEU A 31 25.16 15.57 -29.71
N HIS A 32 25.81 14.48 -30.11
CA HIS A 32 26.08 13.32 -29.27
C HIS A 32 27.02 13.65 -28.09
N GLU A 33 28.10 14.39 -28.35
CA GLU A 33 29.00 14.92 -27.32
C GLU A 33 28.26 15.81 -26.31
N THR A 34 27.45 16.76 -26.80
CA THR A 34 26.69 17.68 -25.95
C THR A 34 25.70 16.93 -25.07
N LEU A 35 24.91 16.01 -25.63
CA LEU A 35 23.94 15.20 -24.89
C LEU A 35 24.62 14.35 -23.83
N HIS A 36 25.78 13.76 -24.13
CA HIS A 36 26.51 12.95 -23.15
C HIS A 36 27.29 13.75 -22.11
N HIS A 37 27.68 14.99 -22.40
CA HIS A 37 28.21 15.94 -21.42
C HIS A 37 27.11 16.43 -20.47
N THR A 38 25.93 16.81 -20.96
CA THR A 38 24.82 17.25 -20.08
C THR A 38 24.30 16.14 -19.19
N CYS A 39 24.46 14.86 -19.57
CA CYS A 39 24.18 13.71 -18.70
C CYS A 39 25.22 13.47 -17.58
N GLN A 40 26.25 14.30 -17.41
CA GLN A 40 27.21 14.15 -16.31
C GLN A 40 26.59 14.59 -14.97
N TRP A 41 25.78 15.65 -14.99
CA TRP A 41 25.01 16.11 -13.82
C TRP A 41 23.79 15.22 -13.61
N GLY A 42 23.67 14.63 -12.41
CA GLY A 42 22.64 13.68 -12.05
C GLY A 42 22.80 12.29 -12.65
N SER A 43 24.01 11.91 -13.08
CA SER A 43 24.33 10.55 -13.53
C SER A 43 24.19 9.55 -12.38
N ALA A 44 23.39 8.50 -12.55
CA ALA A 44 23.08 7.53 -11.49
C ALA A 44 22.80 6.13 -12.08
N ASN A 45 22.45 5.15 -11.23
CA ASN A 45 21.95 3.84 -11.68
C ASN A 45 22.87 3.16 -12.74
N ARG A 46 24.14 2.92 -12.39
CA ARG A 46 25.11 2.25 -13.29
C ARG A 46 24.69 0.81 -13.56
N TYR A 47 24.71 0.40 -14.84
CA TYR A 47 24.37 -0.95 -15.29
C TYR A 47 25.48 -1.63 -16.11
N GLY A 48 26.61 -0.94 -16.34
CA GLY A 48 27.79 -1.54 -16.97
C GLY A 48 29.06 -0.69 -16.82
N GLU A 49 30.18 -1.21 -17.33
CA GLU A 49 31.52 -0.62 -17.19
C GLU A 49 31.76 0.60 -18.11
N GLY A 50 31.03 0.71 -19.21
CA GLY A 50 31.20 1.79 -20.18
C GLY A 50 30.94 3.18 -19.57
N PRO A 51 31.58 4.25 -20.09
CA PRO A 51 31.36 5.63 -19.64
C PRO A 51 29.92 6.13 -19.91
N THR A 52 29.16 5.38 -20.70
CA THR A 52 27.79 5.67 -21.12
C THR A 52 26.77 4.63 -20.56
N GLN A 53 27.22 3.61 -19.81
CA GLN A 53 26.36 2.52 -19.30
C GLN A 53 25.82 2.82 -17.89
N THR A 54 25.08 3.91 -17.80
CA THR A 54 24.50 4.43 -16.57
C THR A 54 23.21 5.18 -16.90
N GLY A 55 22.24 5.18 -15.98
CA GLY A 55 21.04 6.01 -16.08
C GLY A 55 21.22 7.41 -15.49
N MET A 56 20.10 8.03 -15.13
CA MET A 56 20.00 9.35 -14.50
C MET A 56 19.16 9.29 -13.21
N ASN A 57 19.31 10.33 -12.40
CA ASN A 57 18.51 10.69 -11.24
C ASN A 57 18.55 12.22 -11.04
N ARG A 58 18.32 12.98 -12.13
CA ARG A 58 18.35 14.44 -12.10
C ARG A 58 16.95 15.00 -11.85
N LEU A 59 16.50 14.90 -10.61
CA LEU A 59 15.16 15.36 -10.25
C LEU A 59 15.06 16.90 -10.33
N ALA A 60 13.88 17.43 -10.64
CA ALA A 60 13.66 18.86 -10.77
C ALA A 60 14.10 19.66 -9.53
N LEU A 61 14.72 20.82 -9.76
CA LEU A 61 15.23 21.76 -8.75
C LEU A 61 16.24 21.15 -7.77
N THR A 62 16.88 20.03 -8.12
CA THR A 62 18.10 19.55 -7.45
C THR A 62 19.30 20.39 -7.88
N ASP A 63 20.44 20.18 -7.22
CA ASP A 63 21.67 20.92 -7.54
C ASP A 63 22.24 20.46 -8.90
N ASP A 64 21.98 19.22 -9.32
CA ASP A 64 22.28 18.70 -10.66
C ASP A 64 21.37 19.29 -11.75
N ASP A 65 20.07 19.48 -11.49
CA ASP A 65 19.15 20.20 -12.39
C ASP A 65 19.58 21.66 -12.54
N MET A 66 20.00 22.31 -11.44
CA MET A 66 20.54 23.66 -11.50
C MET A 66 21.85 23.75 -12.32
N ALA A 67 22.76 22.78 -12.17
CA ALA A 67 24.00 22.75 -12.94
C ALA A 67 23.76 22.66 -14.45
N VAL A 68 22.83 21.81 -14.91
CA VAL A 68 22.50 21.71 -16.34
C VAL A 68 21.67 22.91 -16.84
N ARG A 69 20.90 23.58 -15.97
CA ARG A 69 20.20 24.84 -16.31
C ARG A 69 21.17 25.99 -16.54
N GLU A 70 22.23 26.12 -15.74
CA GLU A 70 23.28 27.11 -15.99
C GLU A 70 24.11 26.78 -17.24
N TRP A 71 24.37 25.49 -17.53
CA TRP A 71 24.92 25.08 -18.82
C TRP A 71 24.03 25.53 -19.99
N PHE A 72 22.70 25.34 -19.90
CA PHE A 72 21.76 25.74 -20.94
C PHE A 72 21.71 27.27 -21.11
N ARG A 73 21.78 28.03 -20.01
CA ARG A 73 21.90 29.50 -20.03
C ARG A 73 23.11 29.92 -20.88
N GLY A 74 24.31 29.48 -20.50
CA GLY A 74 25.55 29.86 -21.18
C GLY A 74 25.57 29.42 -22.64
N ALA A 75 25.17 28.17 -22.92
CA ALA A 75 25.14 27.62 -24.28
C ALA A 75 24.19 28.38 -25.23
N MET A 76 23.18 29.07 -24.72
CA MET A 76 22.25 29.91 -25.49
C MET A 76 22.67 31.38 -25.54
N GLU A 77 23.31 31.91 -24.48
CA GLU A 77 23.91 33.25 -24.46
C GLU A 77 25.10 33.35 -25.44
N ASP A 78 25.91 32.30 -25.56
CA ASP A 78 26.93 32.14 -26.61
C ASP A 78 26.35 32.19 -28.03
N LEU A 79 25.09 31.82 -28.22
CA LEU A 79 24.36 31.92 -29.49
C LEU A 79 23.71 33.30 -29.70
N HIS A 80 23.89 34.21 -28.75
CA HIS A 80 23.28 35.54 -28.68
C HIS A 80 21.74 35.50 -28.63
N ALA A 81 21.19 34.42 -28.07
CA ALA A 81 19.77 34.36 -27.72
C ALA A 81 19.53 35.15 -26.42
N LYS A 82 18.40 35.87 -26.37
CA LYS A 82 17.94 36.51 -25.13
C LYS A 82 17.30 35.45 -24.24
N ILE A 83 17.88 35.23 -23.06
CA ILE A 83 17.25 34.44 -22.01
C ILE A 83 16.16 35.27 -21.30
N THR A 84 14.99 34.66 -21.13
CA THR A 84 13.97 35.07 -20.16
C THR A 84 13.72 33.89 -19.22
N ILE A 85 13.66 34.15 -17.92
CA ILE A 85 13.23 33.19 -16.90
C ILE A 85 11.91 33.68 -16.29
N ASP A 86 10.96 32.78 -16.03
CA ASP A 86 9.68 33.09 -15.41
C ASP A 86 9.58 32.66 -13.92
N GLN A 87 8.43 32.92 -13.29
CA GLN A 87 8.14 32.59 -11.89
C GLN A 87 8.18 31.09 -11.52
N LEU A 88 8.29 30.18 -12.50
CA LEU A 88 8.45 28.73 -12.34
C LEU A 88 9.85 28.24 -12.76
N GLY A 89 10.76 29.13 -13.15
CA GLY A 89 12.10 28.77 -13.62
C GLY A 89 12.14 28.22 -15.05
N ASN A 90 11.06 28.35 -15.84
CA ASN A 90 11.11 28.02 -17.27
C ASN A 90 12.10 28.95 -17.96
N MET A 91 12.91 28.41 -18.87
CA MET A 91 13.98 29.16 -19.55
C MET A 91 13.68 29.30 -21.04
N PHE A 92 13.28 30.50 -21.46
CA PHE A 92 12.97 30.83 -22.85
C PHE A 92 14.15 31.56 -23.49
N ALA A 93 14.77 30.98 -24.52
CA ALA A 93 15.97 31.50 -25.17
C ALA A 93 15.68 31.94 -26.62
N GLN A 94 15.35 33.23 -26.81
CA GLN A 94 14.85 33.81 -28.07
C GLN A 94 15.96 34.40 -28.95
N LYS A 95 16.01 34.01 -30.23
CA LYS A 95 16.75 34.70 -31.31
C LYS A 95 15.77 35.43 -32.23
N LYS A 96 16.12 36.65 -32.66
CA LYS A 96 15.26 37.46 -33.52
C LYS A 96 15.26 37.02 -34.99
N GLY A 97 14.07 37.01 -35.60
CA GLY A 97 13.85 36.73 -37.02
C GLY A 97 13.98 37.98 -37.91
N LYS A 98 14.10 37.76 -39.23
CA LYS A 98 14.24 38.81 -40.26
C LYS A 98 13.12 39.86 -40.22
N ALA A 99 11.89 39.44 -39.93
CA ALA A 99 10.73 40.33 -39.91
C ALA A 99 10.79 41.35 -38.76
N LYS A 100 11.54 41.06 -37.68
CA LYS A 100 11.62 41.87 -36.44
C LYS A 100 10.25 42.23 -35.87
N SER A 101 9.25 41.39 -36.14
CA SER A 101 7.85 41.59 -35.76
C SER A 101 7.63 41.40 -34.26
N SER A 102 6.45 41.82 -33.78
CA SER A 102 5.94 41.44 -32.46
C SER A 102 5.28 40.05 -32.41
N ALA A 103 5.39 39.24 -33.47
CA ALA A 103 4.91 37.86 -33.44
C ALA A 103 5.72 37.03 -32.43
N PRO A 104 5.10 36.14 -31.64
CA PRO A 104 5.83 35.37 -30.63
C PRO A 104 6.66 34.25 -31.28
N MET A 105 7.72 33.81 -30.60
CA MET A 105 8.70 32.91 -31.22
C MET A 105 8.17 31.51 -31.51
N ILE A 106 8.67 30.88 -32.57
CA ILE A 106 8.56 29.44 -32.77
C ILE A 106 9.56 28.78 -31.83
N ALA A 107 9.05 28.07 -30.83
CA ALA A 107 9.86 27.40 -29.82
C ALA A 107 10.17 25.95 -30.23
N MET A 108 11.38 25.52 -29.88
CA MET A 108 11.79 24.13 -29.82
C MET A 108 12.19 23.81 -28.39
N GLY A 109 11.80 22.68 -27.84
CA GLY A 109 12.09 22.41 -26.43
C GLY A 109 11.46 21.16 -25.87
N SER A 110 11.79 20.92 -24.61
CA SER A 110 11.28 19.87 -23.72
C SER A 110 11.81 20.17 -22.29
N HIS A 111 12.10 19.17 -21.49
CA HIS A 111 12.65 19.29 -20.12
C HIS A 111 14.12 18.81 -20.01
N LEU A 112 14.73 19.13 -18.86
CA LEU A 112 16.05 18.63 -18.46
C LEU A 112 16.03 17.80 -17.16
N ASP A 113 14.95 17.83 -16.38
CA ASP A 113 14.73 16.93 -15.26
C ASP A 113 14.36 15.50 -15.72
N THR A 114 14.65 14.50 -14.88
CA THR A 114 14.42 13.06 -15.15
C THR A 114 13.74 12.35 -13.98
N GLN A 115 13.18 11.16 -14.22
CA GLN A 115 12.82 10.19 -13.19
C GLN A 115 14.02 9.77 -12.31
N PRO A 116 13.79 9.18 -11.11
CA PRO A 116 14.85 8.74 -10.20
C PRO A 116 15.68 7.54 -10.71
N ARG A 117 15.11 6.79 -11.67
CA ARG A 117 15.77 5.74 -12.45
C ARG A 117 15.70 6.05 -13.96
N GLY A 118 15.63 7.33 -14.30
CA GLY A 118 15.45 7.81 -15.67
C GLY A 118 16.61 7.45 -16.60
N GLY A 119 16.37 7.62 -17.89
CA GLY A 119 17.38 7.45 -18.92
C GLY A 119 18.09 8.74 -19.31
N ARG A 120 18.85 8.68 -20.41
CA ARG A 120 19.77 9.75 -20.85
C ARG A 120 19.24 10.57 -22.03
N TYR A 121 18.02 10.32 -22.49
CA TYR A 121 17.48 10.85 -23.74
C TYR A 121 16.07 11.42 -23.60
N ASP A 122 15.24 10.83 -22.73
CA ASP A 122 13.92 11.34 -22.33
C ASP A 122 14.03 12.81 -21.85
N GLY A 123 13.22 13.72 -22.41
CA GLY A 123 13.34 15.18 -22.33
C GLY A 123 14.63 15.79 -22.92
N ILE A 124 15.78 15.34 -22.43
CA ILE A 124 17.13 15.88 -22.66
C ILE A 124 17.45 16.01 -24.15
N LEU A 125 17.04 15.03 -24.98
CA LEU A 125 17.25 15.07 -26.43
C LEU A 125 16.57 16.29 -27.07
N GLY A 126 15.37 16.68 -26.62
CA GLY A 126 14.62 17.81 -27.16
C GLY A 126 15.31 19.16 -26.90
N VAL A 127 15.75 19.37 -25.66
CA VAL A 127 16.46 20.61 -25.27
C VAL A 127 17.84 20.69 -25.93
N VAL A 128 18.61 19.60 -25.96
CA VAL A 128 19.94 19.56 -26.60
C VAL A 128 19.83 19.68 -28.13
N ALA A 129 18.79 19.11 -28.75
CA ALA A 129 18.52 19.31 -30.17
C ALA A 129 18.15 20.76 -30.50
N ALA A 130 17.36 21.44 -29.66
CA ALA A 130 17.06 22.87 -29.85
C ALA A 130 18.35 23.73 -29.82
N VAL A 131 19.29 23.44 -28.91
CA VAL A 131 20.61 24.09 -28.87
C VAL A 131 21.40 23.80 -30.16
N GLU A 132 21.41 22.56 -30.67
CA GLU A 132 22.12 22.18 -31.88
C GLU A 132 21.51 22.77 -33.17
N VAL A 133 20.18 22.90 -33.24
CA VAL A 133 19.49 23.66 -34.29
C VAL A 133 19.97 25.12 -34.27
N MET A 134 19.98 25.75 -33.10
CA MET A 134 20.37 27.16 -32.96
C MET A 134 21.85 27.40 -33.28
N ARG A 135 22.74 26.45 -32.95
CA ARG A 135 24.14 26.41 -33.42
C ARG A 135 24.22 26.32 -34.95
N THR A 136 23.54 25.33 -35.55
CA THR A 136 23.52 25.11 -37.01
C THR A 136 23.05 26.36 -37.77
N LEU A 137 22.01 27.04 -37.27
CA LEU A 137 21.51 28.29 -37.82
C LEU A 137 22.52 29.45 -37.69
N LYS A 138 23.29 29.52 -36.60
CA LYS A 138 24.36 30.53 -36.42
C LYS A 138 25.52 30.27 -37.40
N GLU A 139 26.00 29.04 -37.49
CA GLU A 139 27.15 28.65 -38.31
C GLU A 139 26.90 28.83 -39.81
N ASN A 140 25.69 28.53 -40.27
CA ASN A 140 25.29 28.72 -41.67
C ASN A 140 24.79 30.15 -41.98
N ASN A 141 24.84 31.08 -41.00
CA ASN A 141 24.32 32.44 -41.11
C ASN A 141 22.84 32.49 -41.58
N TYR A 142 22.02 31.53 -41.15
CA TYR A 142 20.61 31.47 -41.48
C TYR A 142 19.76 32.26 -40.46
N GLU A 143 18.77 32.98 -40.99
CA GLU A 143 17.79 33.75 -40.22
C GLU A 143 16.39 33.36 -40.70
N THR A 144 15.52 32.95 -39.78
CA THR A 144 14.08 32.69 -39.98
C THR A 144 13.31 33.98 -40.29
N HIS A 145 12.06 33.86 -40.74
CA HIS A 145 11.18 35.02 -40.93
C HIS A 145 10.74 35.57 -39.56
N PHE A 146 10.12 34.73 -38.74
CA PHE A 146 9.73 35.02 -37.36
C PHE A 146 10.85 34.69 -36.37
N ASP A 147 10.66 35.11 -35.12
CA ASP A 147 11.56 34.75 -34.03
C ASP A 147 11.57 33.23 -33.80
N ILE A 148 12.74 32.70 -33.42
CA ILE A 148 12.94 31.28 -33.14
C ILE A 148 13.69 31.14 -31.82
N GLY A 149 13.39 30.11 -31.02
CA GLY A 149 14.05 29.94 -29.73
C GLY A 149 14.06 28.52 -29.19
N ALA A 150 14.90 28.31 -28.18
CA ALA A 150 14.89 27.10 -27.36
C ALA A 150 14.07 27.33 -26.08
N VAL A 151 13.44 26.28 -25.56
CA VAL A 151 12.76 26.28 -24.25
C VAL A 151 13.22 25.07 -23.43
N ASN A 152 13.51 25.32 -22.16
CA ASN A 152 13.62 24.29 -21.13
C ASN A 152 12.50 24.53 -20.11
N TRP A 153 11.57 23.58 -20.02
CA TRP A 153 10.49 23.60 -19.04
C TRP A 153 10.97 23.10 -17.66
N THR A 154 10.11 23.21 -16.65
CA THR A 154 10.45 22.82 -15.27
C THR A 154 9.46 21.80 -14.71
N ASN A 155 9.98 20.66 -14.24
CA ASN A 155 9.19 19.61 -13.60
C ASN A 155 8.10 19.07 -14.54
N GLU A 156 8.51 18.59 -15.71
CA GLU A 156 7.65 17.80 -16.60
C GLU A 156 7.36 16.46 -15.92
N GLU A 157 8.43 15.78 -15.48
CA GLU A 157 8.43 14.39 -15.03
C GLU A 157 7.56 14.12 -13.79
N GLY A 158 7.21 15.17 -13.03
CA GLY A 158 6.48 15.06 -11.76
C GLY A 158 7.23 14.32 -10.64
N ALA A 159 8.45 13.84 -10.90
CA ALA A 159 9.15 12.83 -10.10
C ALA A 159 9.39 13.21 -8.63
N ARG A 160 9.70 14.49 -8.39
CA ARG A 160 9.98 15.05 -7.05
C ARG A 160 8.83 15.89 -6.51
N PHE A 161 8.20 16.67 -7.37
CA PHE A 161 7.02 17.47 -7.05
C PHE A 161 5.84 16.93 -7.88
N PRO A 162 4.84 16.26 -7.26
CA PRO A 162 3.95 15.31 -7.94
C PRO A 162 2.81 15.99 -8.71
N ILE A 163 3.19 16.75 -9.74
CA ILE A 163 2.36 17.32 -10.80
C ILE A 163 3.19 17.19 -12.09
N SER A 164 2.74 16.40 -13.05
CA SER A 164 3.40 16.28 -14.35
C SER A 164 3.09 17.49 -15.25
N MET A 165 4.00 17.83 -16.17
CA MET A 165 3.93 19.01 -17.05
C MET A 165 3.72 20.31 -16.26
N MET A 166 4.32 20.44 -15.07
CA MET A 166 3.92 21.45 -14.09
C MET A 166 4.01 22.86 -14.64
N ALA A 167 5.19 23.26 -15.12
CA ALA A 167 5.45 24.65 -15.45
C ALA A 167 4.88 25.07 -16.82
N SER A 168 4.81 24.17 -17.81
CA SER A 168 4.01 24.40 -19.02
C SER A 168 2.51 24.45 -18.71
N GLY A 169 2.04 23.69 -17.73
CA GLY A 169 0.67 23.70 -17.24
C GLY A 169 0.26 24.98 -16.51
N VAL A 170 1.18 25.59 -15.74
CA VAL A 170 0.99 26.94 -15.18
C VAL A 170 1.02 27.98 -16.29
N TRP A 171 2.01 27.93 -17.19
CA TRP A 171 2.11 28.83 -18.35
C TRP A 171 0.84 28.82 -19.22
N ALA A 172 0.25 27.65 -19.46
CA ALA A 172 -1.00 27.47 -20.20
C ALA A 172 -2.28 27.81 -19.40
N GLY A 173 -2.15 28.35 -18.19
CA GLY A 173 -3.27 28.73 -17.33
C GLY A 173 -4.17 27.55 -16.93
N LYS A 174 -3.63 26.32 -16.88
CA LYS A 174 -4.38 25.10 -16.49
C LYS A 174 -4.07 24.66 -15.06
N ILE A 175 -2.97 25.13 -14.50
CA ILE A 175 -2.52 24.87 -13.13
C ILE A 175 -2.32 26.23 -12.44
N PRO A 176 -2.92 26.50 -11.27
CA PRO A 176 -2.69 27.76 -10.57
C PRO A 176 -1.24 27.89 -10.09
N LEU A 177 -0.66 29.09 -10.21
CA LEU A 177 0.70 29.39 -9.75
C LEU A 177 0.93 28.99 -8.28
N ASP A 178 0.00 29.33 -7.39
CA ASP A 178 0.08 28.96 -5.98
C ASP A 178 -0.06 27.45 -5.74
N THR A 179 -0.75 26.70 -6.61
CA THR A 179 -0.80 25.22 -6.51
C THR A 179 0.57 24.63 -6.82
N ALA A 180 1.22 25.08 -7.90
CA ALA A 180 2.57 24.65 -8.25
C ALA A 180 3.58 25.04 -7.15
N TRP A 181 3.62 26.32 -6.77
CA TRP A 181 4.53 26.84 -5.73
C TRP A 181 4.40 26.16 -4.36
N ASN A 182 3.19 25.76 -3.94
CA ASN A 182 2.96 25.05 -2.68
C ASN A 182 3.05 23.52 -2.81
N THR A 183 3.34 22.97 -4.00
CA THR A 183 3.58 21.54 -4.18
C THR A 183 4.83 21.12 -3.40
N ARG A 184 4.69 20.08 -2.58
CA ARG A 184 5.74 19.56 -1.69
C ARG A 184 6.57 18.47 -2.36
N ASP A 185 7.82 18.38 -1.95
CA ASP A 185 8.77 17.33 -2.32
C ASP A 185 8.29 15.98 -1.72
N VAL A 186 8.25 14.91 -2.53
CA VAL A 186 7.77 13.59 -2.10
C VAL A 186 8.71 12.86 -1.14
N PHE A 187 9.99 13.26 -1.08
CA PHE A 187 11.01 12.69 -0.21
C PHE A 187 11.19 13.51 1.08
N ASP A 188 11.05 14.84 1.00
CA ASP A 188 11.13 15.76 2.14
C ASP A 188 10.02 16.79 2.11
N SER A 189 8.90 16.48 2.76
CA SER A 189 7.70 17.32 2.78
C SER A 189 7.89 18.73 3.38
N SER A 190 9.04 19.05 3.99
CA SER A 190 9.37 20.42 4.40
C SER A 190 9.62 21.36 3.21
N LYS A 191 10.16 20.83 2.10
CA LYS A 191 10.50 21.59 0.88
C LYS A 191 9.29 21.76 -0.03
N THR A 192 9.27 22.86 -0.79
CA THR A 192 8.32 23.10 -1.88
C THR A 192 9.01 23.57 -3.16
N VAL A 193 8.30 23.52 -4.28
CA VAL A 193 8.73 24.13 -5.55
C VAL A 193 9.21 25.56 -5.35
N LYS A 194 8.45 26.37 -4.58
CA LYS A 194 8.81 27.77 -4.30
C LYS A 194 10.07 27.92 -3.45
N SER A 195 10.32 27.04 -2.48
CA SER A 195 11.54 27.12 -1.67
C SER A 195 12.79 26.77 -2.48
N GLU A 196 12.71 25.75 -3.35
CA GLU A 196 13.85 25.33 -4.17
C GLU A 196 14.12 26.30 -5.34
N LEU A 197 13.08 26.85 -5.99
CA LEU A 197 13.24 27.95 -6.96
C LEU A 197 13.89 29.18 -6.31
N ALA A 198 13.51 29.52 -5.07
CA ALA A 198 14.12 30.63 -4.34
C ALA A 198 15.58 30.33 -3.95
N ARG A 199 15.88 29.11 -3.50
CA ARG A 199 17.23 28.64 -3.15
C ARG A 199 18.22 28.75 -4.32
N HIS A 200 17.74 28.46 -5.53
CA HIS A 200 18.53 28.54 -6.76
C HIS A 200 18.46 29.90 -7.48
N GLY A 201 17.69 30.86 -7.00
CA GLY A 201 17.49 32.15 -7.68
C GLY A 201 16.72 32.07 -9.01
N LEU A 202 15.98 30.98 -9.23
CA LEU A 202 15.22 30.70 -10.47
C LEU A 202 13.83 31.34 -10.52
N ILE A 203 13.38 32.05 -9.47
CA ILE A 203 12.12 32.83 -9.53
C ILE A 203 12.34 34.06 -10.41
N GLY A 204 12.01 33.94 -11.69
CA GLY A 204 12.14 35.00 -12.68
C GLY A 204 11.17 36.16 -12.46
N SER A 205 11.50 37.32 -13.04
CA SER A 205 10.70 38.54 -12.98
C SER A 205 9.51 38.56 -13.94
N VAL A 206 9.42 37.60 -14.86
CA VAL A 206 8.32 37.44 -15.81
C VAL A 206 7.29 36.47 -15.23
N ALA A 207 6.00 36.78 -15.35
CA ALA A 207 4.96 35.88 -14.88
C ALA A 207 4.91 34.59 -15.71
N CYS A 208 4.70 33.45 -15.06
CA CYS A 208 4.54 32.15 -15.73
C CYS A 208 3.16 32.07 -16.41
N SER A 209 2.99 32.79 -17.53
CA SER A 209 1.74 32.84 -18.31
C SER A 209 2.02 33.11 -19.79
N HIS A 210 1.33 32.38 -20.66
CA HIS A 210 1.29 32.60 -22.10
C HIS A 210 0.77 34.00 -22.51
N GLU A 211 0.03 34.68 -21.64
CA GLU A 211 -0.43 36.07 -21.86
C GLU A 211 0.74 37.08 -21.76
N VAL A 212 1.79 36.72 -21.02
CA VAL A 212 2.97 37.57 -20.76
C VAL A 212 4.18 37.13 -21.58
N TYR A 213 4.33 35.83 -21.83
CA TYR A 213 5.34 35.28 -22.73
C TYR A 213 4.71 34.24 -23.68
N SER A 214 4.06 34.72 -24.74
CA SER A 214 3.41 33.87 -25.75
C SER A 214 4.41 33.11 -26.62
N LEU A 215 3.98 31.98 -27.21
CA LEU A 215 4.71 31.22 -28.22
C LEU A 215 3.90 31.16 -29.53
N GLY A 216 4.57 31.31 -30.67
CA GLY A 216 3.97 31.23 -32.00
C GLY A 216 3.78 29.79 -32.49
N ALA A 217 4.61 28.88 -31.98
CA ALA A 217 4.40 27.43 -31.97
C ALA A 217 5.34 26.73 -30.97
N HIS A 218 5.11 25.45 -30.71
CA HIS A 218 6.04 24.55 -30.02
C HIS A 218 6.33 23.30 -30.87
N PHE A 219 7.61 22.95 -31.02
CA PHE A 219 8.08 21.75 -31.69
C PHE A 219 9.01 20.97 -30.76
N GLU A 220 8.54 19.84 -30.27
CA GLU A 220 9.27 19.00 -29.31
C GLU A 220 9.85 17.77 -30.00
N LEU A 221 11.17 17.58 -29.91
CA LEU A 221 11.83 16.33 -30.29
C LEU A 221 11.97 15.46 -29.05
N HIS A 222 11.55 14.21 -29.16
CA HIS A 222 11.52 13.27 -28.05
C HIS A 222 11.98 11.87 -28.49
N ILE A 223 12.29 11.01 -27.53
CA ILE A 223 12.37 9.57 -27.81
C ILE A 223 10.97 8.96 -27.94
N GLU A 224 10.84 7.92 -28.75
CA GLU A 224 9.66 7.06 -28.76
C GLU A 224 9.68 6.16 -27.53
N GLN A 225 8.75 6.38 -26.61
CA GLN A 225 8.56 5.54 -25.43
C GLN A 225 7.82 4.21 -25.76
N SER A 226 7.35 4.07 -27.01
CA SER A 226 6.65 2.89 -27.62
C SER A 226 7.56 2.09 -28.59
N PRO A 227 7.15 0.93 -29.15
CA PRO A 227 8.00 0.12 -30.06
C PRO A 227 7.89 0.48 -31.53
N VAL A 228 6.94 1.31 -31.92
CA VAL A 228 6.33 1.29 -33.25
C VAL A 228 7.34 1.66 -34.33
N LEU A 229 8.30 2.54 -34.06
CA LEU A 229 9.36 2.87 -35.02
C LEU A 229 10.38 1.74 -35.13
N GLN A 230 10.83 1.13 -34.02
CA GLN A 230 11.73 -0.03 -34.04
C GLN A 230 11.09 -1.22 -34.78
N ASP A 231 9.88 -1.62 -34.37
CA ASP A 231 9.18 -2.80 -34.89
C ASP A 231 8.76 -2.65 -36.36
N THR A 232 8.50 -1.41 -36.83
CA THR A 232 8.19 -1.15 -38.24
C THR A 232 9.39 -0.69 -39.07
N GLY A 233 10.60 -0.69 -38.51
CA GLY A 233 11.85 -0.33 -39.20
C GLY A 233 11.97 1.16 -39.56
N ARG A 234 11.14 2.01 -38.96
CA ARG A 234 11.05 3.46 -39.23
C ARG A 234 11.97 4.26 -38.32
N LYS A 235 12.25 5.49 -38.74
CA LYS A 235 13.24 6.38 -38.11
C LYS A 235 12.67 7.69 -37.58
N ILE A 236 11.46 8.09 -37.98
CA ILE A 236 10.77 9.28 -37.46
C ILE A 236 9.30 8.96 -37.17
N GLY A 237 8.84 9.33 -35.98
CA GLY A 237 7.44 9.35 -35.58
C GLY A 237 6.88 10.77 -35.69
N VAL A 238 5.83 10.94 -36.49
CA VAL A 238 5.13 12.21 -36.69
C VAL A 238 3.92 12.23 -35.77
N VAL A 239 4.05 12.86 -34.60
CA VAL A 239 3.05 12.73 -33.53
C VAL A 239 1.82 13.60 -33.84
N GLN A 240 0.64 12.98 -33.92
CA GLN A 240 -0.63 13.66 -34.24
C GLN A 240 -1.39 14.14 -32.99
N GLY A 241 -0.94 13.75 -31.80
CA GLY A 241 -1.59 14.04 -30.53
C GLY A 241 -1.05 13.18 -29.37
N SER A 242 -1.64 13.35 -28.20
CA SER A 242 -1.40 12.49 -27.02
C SER A 242 -2.71 11.88 -26.53
N GLN A 243 -2.62 10.66 -25.99
CA GLN A 243 -3.75 9.92 -25.40
C GLN A 243 -4.23 10.57 -24.10
N ALA A 244 -5.47 10.26 -23.70
CA ALA A 244 -5.99 10.68 -22.41
C ALA A 244 -5.40 9.79 -21.31
N TYR A 245 -4.92 10.40 -20.23
CA TYR A 245 -4.62 9.69 -18.98
C TYR A 245 -5.05 10.51 -17.76
N GLN A 246 -5.28 9.80 -16.67
CA GLN A 246 -5.55 10.38 -15.36
C GLN A 246 -4.55 9.76 -14.38
N TRP A 247 -4.27 10.41 -13.26
CA TRP A 247 -3.65 9.75 -12.10
C TRP A 247 -4.49 10.05 -10.86
N PHE A 248 -4.76 9.02 -10.07
CA PHE A 248 -5.55 9.09 -8.86
C PHE A 248 -4.83 8.44 -7.69
N THR A 249 -4.60 9.18 -6.61
CA THR A 249 -4.33 8.60 -5.30
C THR A 249 -5.67 8.19 -4.69
N ILE A 250 -5.83 6.89 -4.50
CA ILE A 250 -6.99 6.27 -3.86
C ILE A 250 -6.61 5.97 -2.41
N HIS A 251 -7.24 6.65 -1.47
CA HIS A 251 -7.16 6.31 -0.04
C HIS A 251 -8.35 5.42 0.30
N VAL A 252 -8.09 4.22 0.82
CA VAL A 252 -9.11 3.33 1.37
C VAL A 252 -8.97 3.34 2.88
N THR A 253 -10.06 3.66 3.58
CA THR A 253 -10.12 3.79 5.05
C THR A 253 -11.16 2.81 5.58
N GLY A 254 -10.73 1.98 6.53
CA GLY A 254 -11.52 0.89 7.08
C GLY A 254 -11.48 0.87 8.59
N ARG A 255 -11.26 -0.32 9.18
CA ARG A 255 -11.16 -0.50 10.64
C ARG A 255 -10.08 -1.50 11.02
N ASP A 256 -9.09 -0.98 11.73
CA ASP A 256 -8.12 -1.75 12.49
C ASP A 256 -8.79 -2.65 13.54
N SER A 257 -8.43 -3.93 13.50
CA SER A 257 -8.96 -5.01 14.33
C SER A 257 -8.13 -6.29 14.11
N HIS A 258 -8.11 -7.22 15.08
CA HIS A 258 -7.26 -8.41 15.02
C HIS A 258 -7.73 -9.43 13.96
N THR A 259 -6.79 -9.97 13.18
CA THR A 259 -7.06 -10.83 12.00
C THR A 259 -7.50 -12.24 12.37
N GLY A 260 -7.17 -12.74 13.56
CA GLY A 260 -7.64 -14.05 14.03
C GLY A 260 -9.08 -14.01 14.56
N THR A 261 -9.46 -12.95 15.28
CA THR A 261 -10.74 -12.92 16.02
C THR A 261 -11.88 -12.15 15.34
N THR A 262 -11.60 -11.26 14.38
CA THR A 262 -12.66 -10.50 13.68
C THR A 262 -13.25 -11.32 12.51
N PRO A 263 -14.55 -11.68 12.50
CA PRO A 263 -15.11 -12.47 11.39
C PRO A 263 -15.20 -11.66 10.10
N LEU A 264 -15.13 -12.34 8.95
CA LEU A 264 -14.99 -11.73 7.62
C LEU A 264 -16.04 -10.64 7.30
N TYR A 265 -17.29 -10.78 7.77
CA TYR A 265 -18.35 -9.81 7.50
C TYR A 265 -18.24 -8.50 8.31
N MET A 266 -17.48 -8.48 9.41
CA MET A 266 -17.18 -7.26 10.19
C MET A 266 -15.97 -6.51 9.61
N ARG A 267 -15.09 -7.21 8.87
CA ARG A 267 -13.83 -6.65 8.38
C ARG A 267 -14.08 -5.54 7.39
N SER A 268 -13.82 -4.31 7.83
CA SER A 268 -13.63 -3.18 6.94
C SER A 268 -12.16 -3.16 6.51
N ASP A 269 -11.76 -4.14 5.70
CA ASP A 269 -10.37 -4.37 5.26
C ASP A 269 -10.01 -3.50 4.03
N PRO A 270 -9.16 -2.47 4.17
CA PRO A 270 -8.76 -1.60 3.06
C PRO A 270 -7.79 -2.26 2.10
N LEU A 271 -7.03 -3.25 2.57
CA LEU A 271 -5.94 -3.89 1.84
C LEU A 271 -6.48 -4.91 0.83
N LEU A 272 -7.40 -5.76 1.29
CA LEU A 272 -8.17 -6.65 0.41
C LEU A 272 -9.04 -5.86 -0.58
N ALA A 273 -9.62 -4.73 -0.16
CA ALA A 273 -10.38 -3.85 -1.04
C ALA A 273 -9.49 -3.22 -2.14
N ALA A 274 -8.32 -2.69 -1.78
CA ALA A 274 -7.35 -2.13 -2.73
C ALA A 274 -6.85 -3.18 -3.73
N ALA A 275 -6.47 -4.38 -3.27
CA ALA A 275 -6.02 -5.48 -4.13
C ALA A 275 -7.10 -5.86 -5.19
N LYS A 276 -8.37 -5.95 -4.78
CA LYS A 276 -9.50 -6.18 -5.69
C LYS A 276 -9.70 -5.03 -6.70
N MET A 277 -9.55 -3.77 -6.27
CA MET A 277 -9.64 -2.61 -7.17
C MET A 277 -8.57 -2.66 -8.28
N ILE A 278 -7.31 -2.95 -7.92
CA ILE A 278 -6.18 -3.02 -8.86
C ILE A 278 -6.37 -4.15 -9.87
N SER A 279 -6.62 -5.38 -9.40
CA SER A 279 -6.81 -6.54 -10.28
C SER A 279 -7.95 -6.34 -11.27
N ARG A 280 -9.09 -5.78 -10.81
CA ARG A 280 -10.28 -5.59 -11.64
C ARG A 280 -10.17 -4.37 -12.56
N ALA A 281 -9.39 -3.35 -12.21
CA ALA A 281 -9.05 -2.25 -13.11
C ALA A 281 -8.29 -2.77 -14.36
N HIS A 282 -7.29 -3.62 -14.15
CA HIS A 282 -6.53 -4.25 -15.23
C HIS A 282 -7.38 -5.08 -16.20
N GLU A 283 -8.31 -5.89 -15.70
CA GLU A 283 -9.25 -6.65 -16.53
C GLU A 283 -10.11 -5.73 -17.42
N ILE A 284 -10.63 -4.65 -16.85
CA ILE A 284 -11.52 -3.73 -17.57
C ILE A 284 -10.73 -2.95 -18.62
N ALA A 285 -9.55 -2.43 -18.30
CA ALA A 285 -8.68 -1.74 -19.25
C ALA A 285 -8.35 -2.65 -20.45
N LYS A 286 -7.88 -3.87 -20.17
CA LYS A 286 -7.58 -4.90 -21.19
C LYS A 286 -8.79 -5.21 -22.08
N SER A 287 -10.00 -5.31 -21.52
CA SER A 287 -11.22 -5.58 -22.32
C SER A 287 -11.63 -4.43 -23.25
N HIS A 288 -11.12 -3.21 -23.05
CA HIS A 288 -11.37 -2.04 -23.91
C HIS A 288 -10.17 -1.66 -24.79
N GLY A 289 -9.06 -2.41 -24.74
CA GLY A 289 -7.80 -2.04 -25.41
C GLY A 289 -7.10 -0.83 -24.78
N ALA A 290 -7.49 -0.45 -23.56
CA ALA A 290 -6.83 0.58 -22.76
C ALA A 290 -5.74 -0.04 -21.88
N LEU A 291 -4.90 0.82 -21.31
CA LEU A 291 -3.92 0.44 -20.29
C LEU A 291 -4.45 0.82 -18.91
N ALA A 292 -3.97 0.10 -17.89
CA ALA A 292 -4.06 0.51 -16.50
C ALA A 292 -2.71 0.21 -15.83
N SER A 293 -2.47 0.80 -14.67
CA SER A 293 -1.24 0.63 -13.89
C SER A 293 -1.44 1.06 -12.44
N THR A 294 -0.58 0.55 -11.55
CA THR A 294 -0.48 0.96 -10.15
C THR A 294 0.99 0.97 -9.78
N GLY A 295 1.56 2.16 -9.56
CA GLY A 295 3.00 2.34 -9.37
C GLY A 295 3.43 2.66 -7.93
N ILE A 296 2.52 3.20 -7.10
CA ILE A 296 2.74 3.42 -5.66
C ILE A 296 1.68 2.64 -4.88
N PHE A 297 2.11 1.91 -3.84
CA PHE A 297 1.24 1.29 -2.84
C PHE A 297 1.82 1.53 -1.44
N LYS A 298 1.02 2.06 -0.51
CA LYS A 298 1.47 2.47 0.84
C LYS A 298 0.49 2.03 1.93
N ILE A 299 1.06 1.52 3.02
CA ILE A 299 0.39 1.07 4.24
C ILE A 299 1.04 1.82 5.42
N PRO A 300 0.30 2.20 6.49
CA PRO A 300 0.89 2.77 7.70
C PRO A 300 1.93 1.86 8.33
N ALA A 301 3.11 2.41 8.65
CA ALA A 301 4.25 1.67 9.23
C ALA A 301 3.98 1.07 10.64
N THR A 302 2.81 1.34 11.23
CA THR A 302 2.32 0.77 12.49
C THR A 302 1.46 -0.49 12.30
N SER A 303 1.26 -0.95 11.06
CA SER A 303 0.45 -2.14 10.75
C SER A 303 1.25 -3.44 10.97
N SER A 304 0.60 -4.51 11.43
CA SER A 304 1.23 -5.82 11.68
C SER A 304 0.52 -6.96 10.94
N THR A 305 1.19 -8.08 10.70
CA THR A 305 0.63 -9.24 9.98
C THR A 305 -0.64 -9.81 10.63
N ASN A 306 -0.77 -9.68 11.96
CA ASN A 306 -1.94 -10.08 12.74
C ASN A 306 -3.00 -8.96 12.95
N THR A 307 -2.84 -7.78 12.35
CA THR A 307 -3.87 -6.72 12.37
C THR A 307 -4.37 -6.36 10.98
N ILE A 308 -5.65 -6.00 10.89
CA ILE A 308 -6.23 -5.42 9.67
C ILE A 308 -5.75 -3.96 9.59
N ALA A 309 -5.19 -3.55 8.46
CA ALA A 309 -4.71 -2.17 8.30
C ALA A 309 -5.87 -1.16 8.41
N ALA A 310 -5.70 -0.09 9.20
CA ALA A 310 -6.73 0.95 9.34
C ALA A 310 -6.97 1.75 8.05
N ASN A 311 -5.89 1.96 7.28
CA ASN A 311 -5.86 2.75 6.06
C ASN A 311 -4.87 2.12 5.07
N VAL A 312 -5.13 2.31 3.78
CA VAL A 312 -4.22 2.00 2.68
C VAL A 312 -4.32 3.14 1.66
N SER A 313 -3.22 3.46 0.96
CA SER A 313 -3.26 4.41 -0.15
C SER A 313 -2.43 3.91 -1.33
N PHE A 314 -2.97 3.97 -2.54
CA PHE A 314 -2.28 3.55 -3.76
C PHE A 314 -2.57 4.50 -4.91
N SER A 315 -1.68 4.60 -5.89
CA SER A 315 -1.90 5.36 -7.12
C SER A 315 -2.42 4.45 -8.23
N MET A 316 -3.40 4.92 -9.00
CA MET A 316 -3.95 4.23 -10.16
C MET A 316 -4.28 5.23 -11.27
N ASP A 317 -4.07 4.84 -12.53
CA ASP A 317 -4.27 5.70 -13.70
C ASP A 317 -5.73 5.77 -14.21
N GLN A 318 -6.61 4.95 -13.63
CA GLN A 318 -8.05 4.95 -13.89
C GLN A 318 -8.83 4.78 -12.59
N VAL A 319 -10.02 5.39 -12.48
CA VAL A 319 -10.92 5.23 -11.31
C VAL A 319 -12.19 4.48 -11.67
N PHE A 320 -12.52 3.49 -10.85
CA PHE A 320 -13.66 2.61 -11.02
C PHE A 320 -14.60 2.67 -9.80
N ALA A 321 -15.39 3.73 -9.71
CA ALA A 321 -16.30 4.00 -8.59
C ALA A 321 -17.36 2.90 -8.31
N ARG A 322 -17.55 1.95 -9.23
CA ARG A 322 -18.44 0.77 -9.03
C ARG A 322 -17.78 -0.37 -8.24
N ILE A 323 -16.50 -0.67 -8.45
CA ILE A 323 -15.84 -1.85 -7.86
C ILE A 323 -15.86 -1.79 -6.33
N ALA A 324 -15.68 -0.59 -5.77
CA ALA A 324 -15.76 -0.34 -4.33
C ALA A 324 -17.10 -0.73 -3.67
N LYS A 325 -18.18 -0.93 -4.45
CA LYS A 325 -19.51 -1.29 -3.93
C LYS A 325 -19.86 -2.77 -4.06
N GLU A 326 -19.11 -3.54 -4.85
CA GLU A 326 -19.43 -4.96 -5.10
C GLU A 326 -19.03 -5.86 -3.91
N ASP A 327 -17.95 -5.51 -3.20
CA ASP A 327 -17.48 -6.23 -2.00
C ASP A 327 -17.13 -5.33 -0.80
N GLY A 328 -17.30 -4.01 -0.91
CA GLY A 328 -16.88 -3.02 0.11
C GLY A 328 -17.75 -2.97 1.37
N LYS A 329 -17.87 -4.08 2.11
CA LYS A 329 -18.58 -4.15 3.40
C LYS A 329 -17.82 -3.40 4.50
N GLY A 330 -18.06 -2.09 4.58
CA GLY A 330 -17.68 -1.24 5.70
C GLY A 330 -16.52 -0.28 5.42
N VAL A 331 -15.61 -0.61 4.49
CA VAL A 331 -14.61 0.35 4.01
C VAL A 331 -15.26 1.58 3.37
N SER A 332 -14.60 2.71 3.54
CA SER A 332 -14.80 3.93 2.79
C SER A 332 -13.59 4.18 1.90
N TYR A 333 -13.74 4.96 0.84
CA TYR A 333 -12.62 5.39 0.03
C TYR A 333 -12.79 6.86 -0.37
N THR A 334 -11.68 7.54 -0.57
CA THR A 334 -11.62 8.85 -1.22
C THR A 334 -10.65 8.77 -2.39
N THR A 335 -10.92 9.53 -3.45
CA THR A 335 -10.06 9.62 -4.63
C THR A 335 -9.61 11.05 -4.80
N LYS A 336 -8.29 11.28 -4.78
CA LYS A 336 -7.67 12.54 -5.17
C LYS A 336 -7.26 12.38 -6.62
N LEU A 337 -7.83 13.19 -7.51
CA LEU A 337 -7.35 13.33 -8.89
C LEU A 337 -6.07 14.18 -8.85
N ASP A 338 -4.92 13.55 -9.05
CA ASP A 338 -3.59 14.19 -8.96
C ASP A 338 -3.16 14.80 -10.28
N THR A 339 -3.54 14.18 -11.40
CA THR A 339 -3.24 14.67 -12.75
C THR A 339 -4.36 14.28 -13.69
N TYR A 340 -4.71 15.18 -14.62
CA TYR A 340 -5.71 14.94 -15.65
C TYR A 340 -5.22 15.49 -16.99
N SER A 341 -4.85 14.59 -17.89
CA SER A 341 -4.53 14.89 -19.27
C SER A 341 -5.66 14.40 -20.17
N PRO A 342 -6.53 15.28 -20.69
CA PRO A 342 -7.47 14.89 -21.75
C PRO A 342 -6.72 14.60 -23.04
N ALA A 343 -7.25 13.71 -23.89
CA ALA A 343 -6.65 13.43 -25.19
C ALA A 343 -6.56 14.71 -26.04
N VAL A 344 -5.37 14.97 -26.58
CA VAL A 344 -5.04 16.17 -27.36
C VAL A 344 -4.85 15.77 -28.82
N LYS A 345 -5.34 16.61 -29.74
CA LYS A 345 -4.91 16.61 -31.14
C LYS A 345 -3.97 17.78 -31.37
N PHE A 346 -2.85 17.51 -32.04
CA PHE A 346 -1.85 18.52 -32.36
C PHE A 346 -2.23 19.31 -33.63
N ASP A 347 -1.55 20.44 -33.84
CA ASP A 347 -1.89 21.40 -34.90
C ASP A 347 -1.59 20.82 -36.28
N LYS A 348 -2.58 20.83 -37.18
CA LYS A 348 -2.52 20.20 -38.51
C LYS A 348 -1.44 20.81 -39.41
N ASP A 349 -1.05 22.05 -39.17
CA ASP A 349 0.01 22.73 -39.92
C ASP A 349 1.39 22.42 -39.34
N CYS A 350 1.51 22.32 -38.01
CA CYS A 350 2.71 21.80 -37.35
C CYS A 350 2.98 20.34 -37.77
N ILE A 351 1.98 19.47 -37.70
CA ILE A 351 2.06 18.05 -38.12
C ILE A 351 2.55 17.97 -39.58
N ARG A 352 1.91 18.70 -40.50
CA ARG A 352 2.29 18.72 -41.93
C ARG A 352 3.72 19.16 -42.19
N ALA A 353 4.22 20.15 -41.43
CA ALA A 353 5.63 20.56 -41.53
C ALA A 353 6.60 19.44 -41.12
N VAL A 354 6.23 18.62 -40.12
CA VAL A 354 7.00 17.42 -39.73
C VAL A 354 6.86 16.29 -40.76
N GLU A 355 5.68 16.03 -41.32
CA GLU A 355 5.48 15.04 -42.41
C GLU A 355 6.44 15.30 -43.59
N ASN A 356 6.55 16.56 -44.00
CA ASN A 356 7.38 16.98 -45.11
C ASN A 356 8.88 16.98 -44.77
N ALA A 357 9.25 17.40 -43.55
CA ALA A 357 10.62 17.31 -43.03
C ALA A 357 11.12 15.85 -42.91
N ALA A 358 10.28 14.97 -42.38
CA ALA A 358 10.56 13.54 -42.28
C ALA A 358 10.70 12.91 -43.67
N SER A 359 9.79 13.26 -44.60
CA SER A 359 9.87 12.82 -46.00
C SER A 359 11.16 13.23 -46.71
N ARG A 360 11.77 14.38 -46.35
CA ARG A 360 13.09 14.80 -46.85
C ARG A 360 14.25 14.08 -46.15
N THR A 361 14.13 13.82 -44.86
CA THR A 361 15.23 13.34 -44.01
C THR A 361 15.41 11.82 -44.07
N VAL A 362 14.32 11.06 -44.10
CA VAL A 362 14.32 9.58 -44.07
C VAL A 362 13.54 8.92 -45.21
N GLY A 363 13.00 9.71 -46.15
CA GLY A 363 12.13 9.22 -47.22
C GLY A 363 10.70 8.92 -46.72
N LYS A 364 9.76 8.72 -47.64
CA LYS A 364 8.33 8.53 -47.30
C LYS A 364 8.06 7.29 -46.45
N ASP A 365 8.79 6.21 -46.72
CA ASP A 365 8.61 4.93 -46.03
C ASP A 365 9.34 4.89 -44.68
N GLY A 366 10.29 5.81 -44.45
CA GLY A 366 11.09 5.92 -43.22
C GLY A 366 10.39 6.58 -42.04
N TRP A 367 9.14 7.04 -42.19
CA TRP A 367 8.37 7.67 -41.11
C TRP A 367 6.93 7.14 -41.03
N SER A 368 6.29 7.36 -39.88
CA SER A 368 4.86 7.09 -39.68
C SER A 368 4.23 8.05 -38.69
N HIS A 369 2.91 8.20 -38.75
CA HIS A 369 2.16 8.86 -37.68
C HIS A 369 2.21 8.04 -36.39
N LEU A 370 2.26 8.73 -35.27
CA LEU A 370 2.11 8.18 -33.92
C LEU A 370 1.10 9.02 -33.11
N THR A 371 0.59 8.45 -32.04
CA THR A 371 -0.06 9.18 -30.94
C THR A 371 0.76 8.89 -29.69
N SER A 372 1.24 9.91 -28.96
CA SER A 372 1.98 9.65 -27.72
C SER A 372 1.07 8.98 -26.69
N GLY A 373 1.61 8.01 -25.96
CA GLY A 373 0.95 7.39 -24.81
C GLY A 373 1.14 8.17 -23.51
N ALA A 374 2.03 9.17 -23.48
CA ALA A 374 2.48 9.86 -22.29
C ALA A 374 2.12 11.36 -22.27
N GLY A 375 2.32 11.96 -21.09
CA GLY A 375 2.45 13.41 -20.94
C GLY A 375 3.76 13.91 -21.54
N HIS A 376 3.73 15.15 -22.01
CA HIS A 376 4.87 15.95 -22.48
C HIS A 376 4.42 17.41 -22.39
N ASP A 377 5.33 18.39 -22.24
CA ASP A 377 4.95 19.80 -22.17
C ASP A 377 4.13 20.29 -23.39
N SER A 378 4.35 19.68 -24.56
CA SER A 378 3.51 19.87 -25.76
C SER A 378 2.01 19.63 -25.56
N VAL A 379 1.62 18.80 -24.59
CA VAL A 379 0.22 18.59 -24.20
C VAL A 379 -0.39 19.83 -23.55
N HIS A 380 0.41 20.72 -22.96
CA HIS A 380 -0.06 22.00 -22.42
C HIS A 380 0.17 23.17 -23.38
N THR A 381 1.26 23.20 -24.17
CA THR A 381 1.42 24.24 -25.19
C THR A 381 0.36 24.16 -26.28
N SER A 382 -0.04 22.95 -26.70
CA SER A 382 -1.10 22.72 -27.71
C SER A 382 -2.47 23.30 -27.34
N LYS A 383 -2.73 23.50 -26.05
CA LYS A 383 -3.96 24.12 -25.53
C LYS A 383 -3.99 25.65 -25.73
N ILE A 384 -2.92 26.24 -26.27
CA ILE A 384 -2.64 27.69 -26.31
C ILE A 384 -2.07 28.11 -27.68
N CYS A 385 -1.03 27.42 -28.15
CA CYS A 385 -0.35 27.70 -29.40
C CYS A 385 -0.24 26.43 -30.27
N PRO A 386 -0.15 26.61 -31.60
CA PRO A 386 0.15 25.52 -32.53
C PRO A 386 1.31 24.66 -32.05
N THR A 387 1.12 23.35 -31.97
CA THR A 387 2.11 22.44 -31.37
C THR A 387 2.11 21.11 -32.12
N THR A 388 3.28 20.47 -32.21
CA THR A 388 3.44 19.05 -32.58
C THR A 388 4.69 18.46 -31.93
N MET A 389 4.85 17.14 -32.01
CA MET A 389 6.09 16.46 -31.59
C MET A 389 6.69 15.59 -32.71
N ILE A 390 7.97 15.27 -32.53
CA ILE A 390 8.78 14.36 -33.35
C ILE A 390 9.32 13.27 -32.41
N CYS A 391 9.10 12.00 -32.72
CA CYS A 391 9.71 10.88 -31.99
C CYS A 391 10.84 10.21 -32.79
N VAL A 392 11.90 9.75 -32.12
CA VAL A 392 12.94 8.87 -32.68
C VAL A 392 12.93 7.50 -32.00
N PRO A 393 13.32 6.40 -32.68
CA PRO A 393 13.33 5.07 -32.07
C PRO A 393 14.15 5.01 -30.78
N CYS A 394 13.58 4.46 -29.71
CA CYS A 394 14.34 4.01 -28.54
C CYS A 394 14.46 2.47 -28.59
N LYS A 395 15.60 1.95 -28.16
CA LYS A 395 15.98 0.53 -28.22
C LYS A 395 15.13 -0.28 -27.26
N ASP A 396 14.41 -1.23 -27.82
CA ASP A 396 13.33 -1.98 -27.17
C ASP A 396 12.29 -1.05 -26.53
N GLY A 397 12.27 0.22 -26.98
CA GLY A 397 11.65 1.44 -26.44
C GLY A 397 11.51 1.49 -24.92
N VAL A 398 12.56 1.06 -24.23
CA VAL A 398 12.69 1.21 -22.79
C VAL A 398 12.94 2.70 -22.49
N SER A 399 12.02 3.35 -21.78
CA SER A 399 12.20 4.72 -21.26
C SER A 399 11.91 4.78 -19.75
N HIS A 400 12.33 5.86 -19.10
CA HIS A 400 12.30 6.05 -17.65
C HIS A 400 13.04 4.94 -16.89
N HIS A 401 14.07 4.38 -17.53
CA HIS A 401 14.85 3.24 -17.04
C HIS A 401 16.33 3.47 -17.38
N PRO A 402 17.29 2.98 -16.57
CA PRO A 402 18.70 3.31 -16.77
C PRO A 402 19.25 2.87 -18.13
N GLU A 403 18.76 1.76 -18.68
CA GLU A 403 19.17 1.21 -19.99
C GLU A 403 18.51 1.87 -21.22
N GLU A 404 17.71 2.92 -21.04
CA GLU A 404 17.13 3.70 -22.14
C GLU A 404 18.21 4.16 -23.11
N TYR A 405 18.02 3.87 -24.40
CA TYR A 405 19.02 4.11 -25.42
C TYR A 405 18.39 4.39 -26.78
N THR A 406 18.68 5.55 -27.36
CA THR A 406 18.49 5.80 -28.80
C THR A 406 19.85 6.00 -29.47
N SER A 407 19.97 5.61 -30.75
CA SER A 407 21.26 5.60 -31.43
C SER A 407 21.72 7.04 -31.78
N PRO A 408 23.04 7.31 -31.84
CA PRO A 408 23.55 8.62 -32.27
C PRO A 408 23.02 9.05 -33.66
N GLN A 409 22.79 8.07 -34.54
CA GLN A 409 22.19 8.28 -35.85
C GLN A 409 20.72 8.70 -35.76
N ASP A 410 19.94 8.06 -34.88
CA ASP A 410 18.52 8.36 -34.70
C ASP A 410 18.31 9.73 -34.03
N CYS A 411 19.11 10.08 -33.02
CA CYS A 411 19.18 11.44 -32.47
C CYS A 411 19.42 12.49 -33.57
N ALA A 412 20.36 12.22 -34.47
CA ALA A 412 20.73 13.13 -35.55
C ALA A 412 19.62 13.28 -36.61
N LEU A 413 18.93 12.19 -36.97
CA LEU A 413 17.77 12.22 -37.87
C LEU A 413 16.59 12.99 -37.26
N GLY A 414 16.34 12.81 -35.96
CA GLY A 414 15.35 13.60 -35.20
C GLY A 414 15.67 15.09 -35.20
N THR A 415 16.92 15.44 -34.89
CA THR A 415 17.39 16.83 -34.80
C THR A 415 17.39 17.53 -36.17
N GLN A 416 17.74 16.81 -37.24
CA GLN A 416 17.58 17.31 -38.61
C GLN A 416 16.11 17.52 -38.97
N THR A 417 15.22 16.60 -38.58
CA THR A 417 13.78 16.74 -38.84
C THR A 417 13.19 17.93 -38.08
N LEU A 418 13.65 18.20 -36.86
CA LEU A 418 13.28 19.38 -36.07
C LEU A 418 13.67 20.69 -36.78
N LEU A 419 14.92 20.79 -37.25
CA LEU A 419 15.41 21.92 -38.05
C LEU A 419 14.54 22.15 -39.31
N ASP A 420 14.34 21.10 -40.09
CA ASP A 420 13.60 21.15 -41.35
C ASP A 420 12.11 21.50 -41.15
N ALA A 421 11.47 20.99 -40.09
CA ALA A 421 10.05 21.22 -39.81
C ALA A 421 9.78 22.65 -39.33
N VAL A 422 10.62 23.18 -38.43
CA VAL A 422 10.47 24.54 -37.91
C VAL A 422 10.67 25.59 -39.02
N ILE A 423 11.63 25.37 -39.92
CA ILE A 423 11.86 26.23 -41.09
C ILE A 423 10.69 26.18 -42.09
N GLU A 424 10.04 25.03 -42.28
CA GLU A 424 8.88 24.92 -43.15
C GLU A 424 7.63 25.57 -42.54
N TYR A 425 7.46 25.44 -41.23
CA TYR A 425 6.35 26.03 -40.49
C TYR A 425 6.44 27.57 -40.43
N ASP A 426 7.63 28.12 -40.22
CA ASP A 426 7.96 29.56 -40.31
C ASP A 426 7.51 30.17 -41.65
N GLN A 427 7.56 29.37 -42.73
CA GLN A 427 7.13 29.79 -44.08
C GLN A 427 5.60 29.73 -44.31
N PHE A 428 4.80 29.16 -43.40
CA PHE A 428 3.40 28.78 -43.67
C PHE A 428 2.27 29.60 -42.98
N LYS A 429 2.38 29.99 -41.70
CA LYS A 429 1.27 29.81 -40.72
C LYS A 429 -0.16 30.41 -40.91
N ALA A 430 -1.18 29.54 -40.66
CA ALA A 430 -2.64 29.75 -40.37
C ALA A 430 -3.28 29.20 -39.01
N ASN A 431 -4.01 28.05 -38.91
CA ASN A 431 -5.25 27.88 -38.04
C ASN A 431 -5.33 26.73 -36.94
N PRO A 432 -6.34 26.69 -35.98
CA PRO A 432 -6.49 25.75 -34.81
C PRO A 432 -7.81 24.87 -34.68
N ASP A 433 -8.11 24.19 -33.53
CA ASP A 433 -9.25 23.23 -33.26
C ASP A 433 -9.53 22.89 -31.72
N SER A 434 -10.76 22.55 -31.19
CA SER A 434 -11.06 22.20 -29.73
C SER A 434 -12.53 21.80 -29.25
N ASP A 435 -12.76 20.94 -28.22
CA ASP A 435 -14.05 20.74 -27.39
C ASP A 435 -13.93 19.82 -26.08
N GLY A 436 -14.91 19.81 -25.13
CA GLY A 436 -15.29 18.63 -24.25
C GLY A 436 -15.74 18.80 -22.74
N VAL A 437 -16.84 18.15 -22.25
CA VAL A 437 -17.37 18.07 -20.81
C VAL A 437 -18.44 16.95 -20.50
N LYS A 438 -18.67 16.45 -19.23
CA LYS A 438 -19.93 15.83 -18.59
C LYS A 438 -19.78 15.13 -17.16
N TRP A 439 -20.87 14.69 -16.45
CA TRP A 439 -21.01 14.27 -14.99
C TRP A 439 -22.11 13.15 -14.73
N ARG A 440 -22.55 12.53 -13.57
CA ARG A 440 -22.26 12.19 -12.10
C ARG A 440 -23.46 11.32 -11.50
N CYS A 441 -23.69 10.75 -10.25
CA CYS A 441 -23.08 10.55 -8.88
C CYS A 441 -23.69 9.34 -8.01
N ASP A 442 -23.91 9.41 -6.65
CA ASP A 442 -23.84 8.31 -5.59
C ASP A 442 -24.90 8.30 -4.39
N MET A 443 -24.97 7.51 -3.25
CA MET A 443 -24.05 6.61 -2.46
C MET A 443 -24.53 5.36 -1.55
N PRO A 444 -25.16 5.41 -0.31
CA PRO A 444 -24.87 4.61 0.97
C PRO A 444 -26.08 3.85 1.73
N ARG A 445 -26.18 3.24 2.98
CA ARG A 445 -25.49 2.58 4.21
C ARG A 445 -26.61 2.07 5.27
N VAL A 446 -26.60 1.48 6.54
CA VAL A 446 -25.86 0.67 7.64
C VAL A 446 -26.77 0.60 8.98
N ARG A 447 -26.85 -0.21 10.11
CA ARG A 447 -26.36 -1.46 10.89
C ARG A 447 -27.58 -2.22 11.60
N VAL A 448 -27.79 -2.86 12.81
CA VAL A 448 -27.31 -3.27 14.23
C VAL A 448 -28.24 -4.45 14.80
N TRP A 449 -28.33 -5.13 15.99
CA TRP A 449 -27.69 -5.55 17.33
C TRP A 449 -28.62 -6.66 18.02
N GLY A 450 -28.62 -7.38 19.19
CA GLY A 450 -27.97 -7.66 20.56
C GLY A 450 -29.04 -8.38 21.50
N SER A 451 -29.00 -8.95 22.76
CA SER A 451 -28.16 -9.51 23.91
C SER A 451 -29.17 -10.20 24.96
N THR A 452 -29.06 -10.75 26.22
CA THR A 452 -28.19 -11.33 27.35
C THR A 452 -29.16 -11.74 28.57
N SER A 453 -28.95 -12.39 29.77
CA SER A 453 -27.95 -13.18 30.58
C SER A 453 -28.60 -13.81 31.91
N CYS A 454 -27.89 -14.51 32.86
CA CYS A 454 -28.41 -15.37 34.00
C CYS A 454 -27.73 -15.34 35.45
N SER A 455 -27.39 -16.47 36.17
CA SER A 455 -27.52 -16.61 37.68
C SER A 455 -26.44 -17.17 38.72
N GLN A 456 -26.42 -18.46 39.19
CA GLN A 456 -26.13 -18.82 40.63
C GLN A 456 -25.45 -20.20 41.09
N GLU A 457 -24.34 -20.17 41.89
CA GLU A 457 -23.75 -21.27 42.75
C GLU A 457 -23.10 -20.66 44.01
N ASN A 458 -24.01 -20.24 44.90
CA ASN A 458 -23.93 -19.02 45.70
C ASN A 458 -22.65 -18.79 46.51
N ARG A 459 -22.29 -19.58 47.53
CA ARG A 459 -21.27 -19.14 48.50
C ARG A 459 -19.84 -18.96 47.95
N LEU A 460 -19.49 -19.60 46.82
CA LEU A 460 -18.27 -19.29 46.08
C LEU A 460 -18.49 -18.06 45.18
N ARG A 461 -19.60 -18.03 44.44
CA ARG A 461 -20.04 -16.90 43.60
C ARG A 461 -20.06 -15.57 44.38
N ASP A 462 -20.89 -15.50 45.42
CA ASP A 462 -21.06 -14.38 46.36
C ASP A 462 -19.74 -14.03 47.08
N GLY A 463 -18.89 -15.02 47.33
CA GLY A 463 -17.56 -14.82 47.91
C GLY A 463 -16.58 -14.12 46.98
N ILE A 464 -16.76 -14.29 45.66
CA ILE A 464 -15.99 -13.63 44.60
C ILE A 464 -16.65 -12.30 44.22
N GLU A 465 -17.97 -12.21 44.29
CA GLU A 465 -18.77 -10.98 44.20
C GLU A 465 -18.33 -9.95 45.26
N ALA A 466 -18.22 -10.40 46.51
CA ALA A 466 -17.67 -9.61 47.63
C ALA A 466 -16.16 -9.30 47.48
N ARG A 467 -15.54 -9.62 46.34
CA ARG A 467 -14.17 -9.30 45.94
C ARG A 467 -14.10 -8.56 44.59
N ALA A 468 -15.22 -8.11 44.03
CA ALA A 468 -15.25 -7.37 42.75
C ALA A 468 -14.24 -6.20 42.70
N GLU A 469 -14.19 -5.36 43.74
CA GLU A 469 -13.20 -4.27 43.87
C GLU A 469 -11.75 -4.78 43.89
N CYS A 470 -11.49 -5.97 44.43
CA CYS A 470 -10.17 -6.58 44.50
C CYS A 470 -9.75 -7.16 43.14
N ILE A 471 -10.67 -7.80 42.41
CA ILE A 471 -10.44 -8.25 41.02
C ILE A 471 -10.14 -7.02 40.15
N LEU A 472 -10.99 -5.99 40.21
CA LEU A 472 -10.80 -4.75 39.47
C LEU A 472 -9.48 -4.04 39.82
N SER A 473 -9.15 -3.91 41.11
CA SER A 473 -7.89 -3.30 41.54
C SER A 473 -6.67 -4.09 41.04
N LEU A 474 -6.73 -5.42 41.03
CA LEU A 474 -5.68 -6.27 40.47
C LEU A 474 -5.57 -6.11 38.95
N THR A 475 -6.69 -6.14 38.22
CA THR A 475 -6.75 -5.84 36.77
C THR A 475 -6.09 -4.48 36.48
N GLN A 476 -6.47 -3.44 37.20
CA GLN A 476 -5.89 -2.10 37.05
C GLN A 476 -4.39 -2.07 37.31
N LYS A 477 -3.86 -2.77 38.33
CA LYS A 477 -2.41 -2.84 38.60
C LYS A 477 -1.64 -3.52 37.45
N LEU A 478 -2.20 -4.58 36.87
CA LEU A 478 -1.59 -5.29 35.74
C LEU A 478 -1.62 -4.44 34.46
N VAL A 479 -2.73 -3.74 34.18
CA VAL A 479 -2.86 -2.81 33.04
C VAL A 479 -1.91 -1.61 33.19
N ARG A 480 -1.80 -1.04 34.40
CA ARG A 480 -0.84 0.03 34.78
C ARG A 480 0.63 -0.38 34.73
N THR A 481 0.93 -1.63 34.40
CA THR A 481 2.29 -2.11 34.19
C THR A 481 2.46 -2.47 32.71
N PRO A 482 3.06 -1.59 31.88
CA PRO A 482 3.23 -1.83 30.45
C PRO A 482 4.08 -3.07 30.16
N SER A 483 3.68 -3.83 29.14
CA SER A 483 4.32 -5.08 28.74
C SER A 483 4.17 -5.36 27.25
N THR A 484 4.16 -4.30 26.43
CA THR A 484 3.83 -4.41 24.99
C THR A 484 4.85 -5.23 24.21
N SER A 485 4.35 -6.02 23.25
CA SER A 485 5.15 -6.83 22.34
C SER A 485 4.91 -6.43 20.87
N PRO A 486 5.94 -6.00 20.12
CA PRO A 486 7.31 -5.70 20.56
C PRO A 486 7.37 -4.52 21.56
N PRO A 487 8.43 -4.41 22.38
CA PRO A 487 9.63 -5.26 22.41
C PRO A 487 9.51 -6.54 23.26
N GLY A 488 8.38 -6.80 23.92
CA GLY A 488 8.14 -8.06 24.65
C GLY A 488 8.81 -8.14 26.03
N ASN A 489 8.86 -7.02 26.76
CA ASN A 489 9.47 -7.01 28.10
C ASN A 489 8.42 -7.11 29.22
N VAL A 490 8.09 -8.34 29.61
CA VAL A 490 7.13 -8.64 30.71
C VAL A 490 7.73 -8.53 32.12
N SER A 491 9.05 -8.30 32.26
CA SER A 491 9.75 -8.42 33.55
C SER A 491 9.14 -7.59 34.69
N ALA A 492 8.58 -6.41 34.40
CA ALA A 492 7.92 -5.58 35.41
C ALA A 492 6.56 -6.17 35.84
N VAL A 493 5.70 -6.52 34.90
CA VAL A 493 4.35 -7.03 35.20
C VAL A 493 4.39 -8.45 35.80
N ALA A 494 5.39 -9.27 35.45
CA ALA A 494 5.64 -10.55 36.09
C ALA A 494 5.98 -10.40 37.59
N LEU A 495 6.80 -9.40 37.94
CA LEU A 495 7.13 -9.11 39.34
C LEU A 495 5.91 -8.55 40.10
N VAL A 496 5.09 -7.70 39.47
CA VAL A 496 3.83 -7.21 40.04
C VAL A 496 2.85 -8.37 40.28
N ALA A 497 2.65 -9.25 39.30
CA ALA A 497 1.79 -10.42 39.46
C ALA A 497 2.29 -11.35 40.58
N ALA A 498 3.59 -11.62 40.64
CA ALA A 498 4.17 -12.46 41.68
C ALA A 498 4.08 -11.84 43.10
N ASP A 499 4.22 -10.52 43.23
CA ASP A 499 3.95 -9.81 44.49
C ASP A 499 2.48 -9.91 44.90
N GLN A 500 1.55 -9.67 43.98
CA GLN A 500 0.12 -9.73 44.27
C GLN A 500 -0.33 -11.16 44.62
N ILE A 501 0.22 -12.21 43.98
CA ILE A 501 -0.03 -13.60 44.39
C ILE A 501 0.49 -13.87 45.80
N ARG A 502 1.69 -13.41 46.19
CA ARG A 502 2.21 -13.56 47.56
C ARG A 502 1.33 -12.87 48.61
N GLN A 503 0.80 -11.68 48.29
CA GLN A 503 -0.08 -10.93 49.19
C GLN A 503 -1.48 -11.56 49.31
N LEU A 504 -2.03 -12.04 48.19
CA LEU A 504 -3.38 -12.60 48.13
C LEU A 504 -3.43 -14.07 48.57
N ILE A 505 -2.36 -14.83 48.36
CA ILE A 505 -2.26 -16.28 48.64
C ILE A 505 -0.91 -16.59 49.33
N PRO A 506 -0.70 -16.20 50.60
CA PRO A 506 0.58 -16.41 51.31
C PRO A 506 0.96 -17.88 51.54
N GLU A 507 0.01 -18.80 51.32
CA GLU A 507 0.22 -20.25 51.40
C GLU A 507 0.67 -20.89 50.07
N SER A 508 0.85 -20.08 49.01
CA SER A 508 1.31 -20.55 47.71
C SER A 508 2.84 -20.64 47.61
N ASP A 509 3.31 -21.72 47.00
CA ASP A 509 4.72 -21.97 46.70
C ASP A 509 5.03 -21.34 45.33
N ILE A 510 5.77 -20.23 45.30
CA ILE A 510 5.87 -19.33 44.14
C ILE A 510 7.31 -19.13 43.63
N SER A 511 7.48 -19.36 42.34
CA SER A 511 8.73 -19.17 41.60
C SER A 511 8.56 -18.17 40.44
N THR A 512 9.67 -17.57 40.02
CA THR A 512 9.76 -16.70 38.84
C THR A 512 10.87 -17.21 37.93
N ILE A 513 10.52 -17.61 36.71
CA ILE A 513 11.39 -18.40 35.81
C ILE A 513 11.77 -17.52 34.61
N LYS A 514 13.01 -17.03 34.62
CA LYS A 514 13.57 -16.22 33.53
C LYS A 514 14.12 -17.11 32.43
N THR A 515 13.60 -16.94 31.22
CA THR A 515 13.89 -17.78 30.05
C THR A 515 14.55 -17.01 28.90
N GLY A 516 14.49 -15.67 28.93
CA GLY A 516 15.13 -14.81 27.93
C GLY A 516 15.43 -13.39 28.46
N PRO A 517 15.94 -12.49 27.60
CA PRO A 517 15.92 -11.06 27.87
C PRO A 517 14.46 -10.58 27.93
N GLY A 518 14.08 -9.83 28.97
CA GLY A 518 12.70 -9.35 29.16
C GLY A 518 11.69 -10.41 29.63
N ILE A 519 11.80 -11.66 29.17
CA ILE A 519 10.87 -12.75 29.47
C ILE A 519 11.11 -13.34 30.87
N ILE A 520 10.11 -13.17 31.76
CA ILE A 520 10.04 -13.78 33.09
C ILE A 520 8.63 -14.35 33.26
N ASN A 521 8.56 -15.67 33.44
CA ASN A 521 7.33 -16.39 33.75
C ASN A 521 7.10 -16.46 35.26
N VAL A 522 5.86 -16.67 35.70
CA VAL A 522 5.52 -16.87 37.13
C VAL A 522 4.79 -18.20 37.29
N VAL A 523 5.19 -19.02 38.27
CA VAL A 523 4.45 -20.24 38.64
C VAL A 523 4.20 -20.24 40.15
N ALA A 524 2.94 -20.42 40.57
CA ALA A 524 2.54 -20.49 41.97
C ALA A 524 1.65 -21.71 42.24
N VAL A 525 2.00 -22.52 43.24
CA VAL A 525 1.34 -23.81 43.54
C VAL A 525 0.62 -23.76 44.89
N ILE A 526 -0.65 -24.14 44.89
CA ILE A 526 -1.55 -24.18 46.06
C ILE A 526 -1.93 -25.64 46.31
N ARG A 527 -1.58 -26.15 47.49
CA ARG A 527 -1.73 -27.58 47.82
C ARG A 527 -2.83 -27.77 48.86
N SER A 528 -3.82 -28.62 48.56
CA SER A 528 -4.91 -28.95 49.51
C SER A 528 -4.45 -29.74 50.74
N GLY A 529 -3.26 -30.34 50.69
CA GLY A 529 -2.79 -31.32 51.67
C GLY A 529 -3.36 -32.73 51.46
N ARG A 530 -4.21 -32.95 50.45
CA ARG A 530 -4.76 -34.26 50.07
C ARG A 530 -4.32 -34.64 48.66
N ARG A 531 -4.08 -35.93 48.42
CA ARG A 531 -3.84 -36.46 47.07
C ARG A 531 -5.11 -36.33 46.24
N GLY A 532 -4.97 -35.83 45.02
CA GLY A 532 -6.05 -35.59 44.05
C GLY A 532 -5.46 -35.14 42.72
N LYS A 533 -6.30 -34.57 41.85
CA LYS A 533 -5.89 -34.04 40.54
C LYS A 533 -5.13 -32.71 40.66
N ARG A 534 -4.40 -32.32 39.62
CA ARG A 534 -3.76 -31.01 39.47
C ARG A 534 -4.46 -30.20 38.37
N LEU A 535 -4.83 -28.96 38.67
CA LEU A 535 -5.42 -28.03 37.69
C LEU A 535 -4.58 -26.76 37.56
N VAL A 536 -4.30 -26.35 36.33
CA VAL A 536 -3.58 -25.11 36.00
C VAL A 536 -4.55 -24.01 35.60
N PHE A 537 -4.41 -22.83 36.19
CA PHE A 537 -4.90 -21.57 35.64
C PHE A 537 -3.78 -20.94 34.80
N SER A 538 -4.01 -20.76 33.50
CA SER A 538 -3.01 -20.24 32.55
C SER A 538 -3.35 -18.82 32.08
N GLY A 539 -2.31 -18.04 31.75
CA GLY A 539 -2.48 -16.78 31.01
C GLY A 539 -1.17 -16.05 30.68
N HIS A 540 -1.18 -15.13 29.71
CA HIS A 540 0.00 -14.38 29.27
C HIS A 540 0.06 -12.94 29.80
N LEU A 541 1.28 -12.44 30.00
CA LEU A 541 1.56 -11.14 30.63
C LEU A 541 1.92 -10.02 29.65
N ASP A 542 2.36 -10.35 28.45
CA ASP A 542 2.56 -9.42 27.34
C ASP A 542 1.23 -8.92 26.77
N THR A 543 1.29 -7.88 25.93
CA THR A 543 0.11 -7.28 25.27
C THR A 543 0.45 -6.76 23.88
N TYR A 544 -0.54 -6.63 22.98
CA TYR A 544 -0.43 -5.87 21.74
C TYR A 544 0.20 -4.47 21.93
N PRO A 545 0.85 -3.89 20.90
CA PRO A 545 1.23 -2.49 20.89
C PRO A 545 0.01 -1.57 21.08
N THR A 546 0.22 -0.37 21.60
CA THR A 546 -0.85 0.63 21.77
C THR A 546 -1.30 1.28 20.45
N GLY A 547 -0.48 1.20 19.40
CA GLY A 547 -0.75 1.83 18.11
C GLY A 547 -0.57 3.34 18.14
N ASP A 548 -1.42 4.07 17.44
CA ASP A 548 -1.43 5.53 17.42
C ASP A 548 -2.04 6.10 18.71
N ALA A 549 -1.21 6.71 19.55
CA ALA A 549 -1.62 7.33 20.81
C ALA A 549 -2.67 8.44 20.63
N GLY A 550 -2.76 9.08 19.45
CA GLY A 550 -3.77 10.09 19.14
C GLY A 550 -5.19 9.53 18.92
N ARG A 551 -5.35 8.20 18.92
CA ARG A 551 -6.65 7.52 18.79
C ARG A 551 -7.29 7.12 20.13
N TRP A 552 -6.52 7.10 21.21
CA TRP A 552 -6.99 6.73 22.53
C TRP A 552 -7.68 7.93 23.20
N THR A 553 -8.85 7.73 23.80
CA THR A 553 -9.56 8.76 24.58
C THR A 553 -9.13 8.79 26.04
N LEU A 554 -8.56 7.69 26.55
CA LEU A 554 -7.94 7.54 27.87
C LEU A 554 -6.52 6.97 27.71
N ASP A 555 -5.60 7.22 28.65
CA ASP A 555 -4.25 6.64 28.59
C ASP A 555 -4.34 5.10 28.50
N PRO A 556 -3.70 4.43 27.51
CA PRO A 556 -3.77 2.98 27.33
C PRO A 556 -3.30 2.16 28.54
N PHE A 557 -2.53 2.76 29.46
CA PHE A 557 -2.08 2.11 30.69
C PHE A 557 -2.76 2.67 31.95
N SER A 558 -3.81 3.49 31.81
CA SER A 558 -4.56 4.08 32.93
C SER A 558 -5.25 3.05 33.82
N GLY A 559 -5.83 2.00 33.23
CA GLY A 559 -6.82 1.16 33.92
C GLY A 559 -8.06 1.94 34.35
N GLU A 560 -8.40 3.05 33.68
CA GLU A 560 -9.50 3.92 34.09
C GLU A 560 -10.88 3.31 33.86
N LEU A 561 -11.86 3.79 34.62
CA LEU A 561 -13.26 3.37 34.51
C LEU A 561 -14.05 4.32 33.60
N SER A 562 -15.09 3.81 32.95
CA SER A 562 -16.14 4.67 32.38
C SER A 562 -16.77 5.55 33.46
N SER A 563 -17.35 6.68 33.05
CA SER A 563 -18.04 7.62 33.95
C SER A 563 -19.27 7.04 34.66
N ASP A 564 -19.78 5.89 34.20
CA ASP A 564 -20.84 5.09 34.85
C ASP A 564 -20.31 3.86 35.60
N GLY A 565 -18.99 3.68 35.68
CA GLY A 565 -18.30 2.60 36.42
C GLY A 565 -18.40 1.19 35.80
N LYS A 566 -19.11 1.01 34.68
CA LYS A 566 -19.36 -0.32 34.10
C LYS A 566 -18.21 -0.91 33.28
N HIS A 567 -17.35 -0.08 32.71
CA HIS A 567 -16.29 -0.51 31.81
C HIS A 567 -14.93 -0.15 32.41
N VAL A 568 -13.92 -1.01 32.24
CA VAL A 568 -12.52 -0.68 32.56
C VAL A 568 -11.70 -0.71 31.27
N TYR A 569 -10.94 0.36 31.03
CA TYR A 569 -10.19 0.59 29.81
C TYR A 569 -8.69 0.34 29.98
N GLY A 570 -8.05 -0.10 28.90
CA GLY A 570 -6.60 -0.16 28.77
C GLY A 570 -6.11 -1.32 27.92
N ARG A 571 -4.87 -1.23 27.42
CA ARG A 571 -4.27 -2.26 26.58
C ARG A 571 -4.08 -3.56 27.38
N GLY A 572 -4.63 -4.64 26.84
CA GLY A 572 -4.59 -5.99 27.41
C GLY A 572 -5.48 -6.17 28.63
N VAL A 573 -6.47 -5.29 28.83
CA VAL A 573 -7.49 -5.48 29.86
C VAL A 573 -8.43 -6.64 29.51
N SER A 574 -8.73 -6.80 28.22
CA SER A 574 -9.43 -7.96 27.67
C SER A 574 -8.49 -9.12 27.37
N ASP A 575 -7.28 -8.80 26.89
CA ASP A 575 -6.32 -9.77 26.34
C ASP A 575 -4.93 -9.65 27.01
N MET A 576 -4.68 -10.31 28.15
CA MET A 576 -5.64 -11.06 28.97
C MET A 576 -5.53 -10.78 30.48
N LYS A 577 -5.06 -9.58 30.85
CA LYS A 577 -4.72 -9.21 32.24
C LYS A 577 -5.94 -9.22 33.18
N GLY A 578 -7.14 -8.93 32.67
CA GLY A 578 -8.38 -9.13 33.43
C GLY A 578 -8.67 -10.60 33.73
N GLY A 579 -8.42 -11.49 32.77
CA GLY A 579 -8.52 -12.95 32.94
C GLY A 579 -7.50 -13.50 33.93
N ILE A 580 -6.27 -12.95 33.95
CA ILE A 580 -5.26 -13.24 34.99
C ILE A 580 -5.74 -12.80 36.37
N ALA A 581 -6.26 -11.57 36.50
CA ALA A 581 -6.76 -11.06 37.78
C ALA A 581 -7.93 -11.92 38.30
N ALA A 582 -8.85 -12.31 37.42
CA ALA A 582 -9.93 -13.24 37.72
C ALA A 582 -9.41 -14.61 38.19
N SER A 583 -8.42 -15.17 37.49
CA SER A 583 -7.79 -16.46 37.83
C SER A 583 -7.07 -16.44 39.18
N ILE A 584 -6.35 -15.36 39.51
CA ILE A 584 -5.67 -15.20 40.80
C ILE A 584 -6.69 -15.13 41.95
N ILE A 585 -7.82 -14.44 41.76
CA ILE A 585 -8.88 -14.37 42.78
C ILE A 585 -9.67 -15.67 42.87
N ALA A 586 -9.87 -16.40 41.77
CA ALA A 586 -10.41 -17.75 41.78
C ALA A 586 -9.53 -18.72 42.58
N ALA A 587 -8.22 -18.72 42.33
CA ALA A 587 -7.24 -19.48 43.08
C ALA A 587 -7.19 -19.07 44.57
N GLN A 588 -7.35 -17.78 44.90
CA GLN A 588 -7.51 -17.34 46.29
C GLN A 588 -8.78 -17.92 46.93
N ALA A 589 -9.92 -17.88 46.22
CA ALA A 589 -11.19 -18.42 46.73
C ALA A 589 -11.08 -19.92 47.03
N LEU A 590 -10.45 -20.69 46.13
CA LEU A 590 -10.14 -22.11 46.32
C LEU A 590 -9.21 -22.35 47.51
N CYS A 591 -8.15 -21.56 47.68
CA CYS A 591 -7.24 -21.68 48.82
C CYS A 591 -7.96 -21.50 50.18
N ARG A 592 -8.98 -20.64 50.23
CA ARG A 592 -9.81 -20.39 51.42
C ARG A 592 -10.80 -21.53 51.75
N CYS A 593 -11.01 -22.48 50.85
CA CYS A 593 -11.85 -23.67 51.04
C CYS A 593 -11.12 -24.98 50.65
N LYS A 594 -9.80 -25.04 50.88
CA LYS A 594 -8.96 -26.18 50.50
C LYS A 594 -9.28 -27.49 51.23
N GLU A 595 -9.97 -27.42 52.36
CA GLU A 595 -10.60 -28.56 53.04
C GLU A 595 -11.81 -29.14 52.28
N SER A 596 -12.31 -28.45 51.24
CA SER A 596 -13.45 -28.86 50.41
C SER A 596 -13.09 -29.47 49.04
N TRP A 597 -11.81 -29.43 48.59
CA TRP A 597 -11.32 -30.06 47.34
C TRP A 597 -9.94 -30.73 47.51
N SER A 598 -9.55 -31.66 46.63
CA SER A 598 -8.31 -32.46 46.77
C SER A 598 -7.34 -32.28 45.61
N GLY A 599 -6.05 -32.47 45.88
CA GLY A 599 -4.97 -32.26 44.90
C GLY A 599 -4.36 -30.85 44.96
N GLU A 600 -4.07 -30.28 43.79
CA GLU A 600 -3.31 -29.03 43.63
C GLU A 600 -3.96 -28.06 42.63
N VAL A 601 -3.90 -26.76 42.93
CA VAL A 601 -4.20 -25.66 42.00
C VAL A 601 -2.89 -24.93 41.68
N VAL A 602 -2.62 -24.70 40.41
CA VAL A 602 -1.41 -24.02 39.93
C VAL A 602 -1.81 -22.77 39.17
N ILE A 603 -1.09 -21.66 39.36
CA ILE A 603 -1.19 -20.47 38.51
C ILE A 603 0.09 -20.43 37.66
N ALA A 604 -0.04 -20.42 36.34
CA ALA A 604 1.07 -20.34 35.39
C ALA A 604 0.90 -19.10 34.50
N LEU A 605 1.82 -18.15 34.62
CA LEU A 605 1.81 -16.88 33.87
C LEU A 605 2.96 -16.84 32.87
N ALA A 606 2.59 -16.85 31.59
CA ALA A 606 3.42 -16.78 30.39
C ALA A 606 3.78 -15.32 30.03
N GLY A 607 4.48 -15.09 28.92
CA GLY A 607 4.95 -13.75 28.58
C GLY A 607 5.65 -13.55 27.23
N ASP A 608 5.39 -14.40 26.23
CA ASP A 608 5.83 -14.28 24.84
C ASP A 608 4.70 -14.74 23.87
N GLU A 609 3.43 -14.69 24.32
CA GLU A 609 2.26 -15.29 23.64
C GLU A 609 1.85 -14.45 22.42
N GLU A 610 1.94 -13.12 22.53
CA GLU A 610 1.60 -12.17 21.46
C GLU A 610 2.53 -12.31 20.25
N THR A 611 3.74 -12.85 20.47
CA THR A 611 4.67 -13.21 19.40
C THR A 611 4.53 -14.66 18.94
N MET A 612 3.58 -15.40 19.52
CA MET A 612 3.38 -16.86 19.43
C MET A 612 4.69 -17.62 19.68
N GLY A 613 5.33 -17.26 20.79
CA GLY A 613 6.71 -17.55 21.16
C GLY A 613 7.01 -18.99 21.55
N LYS A 614 8.16 -19.17 22.22
CA LYS A 614 8.68 -20.47 22.70
C LYS A 614 9.41 -20.39 24.04
N LEU A 615 9.44 -19.22 24.68
CA LEU A 615 10.21 -18.96 25.91
C LEU A 615 9.32 -18.98 27.18
N ASP A 616 8.04 -19.31 27.02
CA ASP A 616 6.99 -19.10 28.00
C ASP A 616 6.19 -20.39 28.23
N SER A 617 4.89 -20.50 27.91
CA SER A 617 4.12 -21.73 28.16
C SER A 617 4.75 -22.98 27.52
N ALA A 618 5.31 -22.87 26.32
CA ALA A 618 6.05 -23.96 25.68
C ALA A 618 7.29 -24.40 26.50
N HIS A 619 7.90 -23.49 27.24
CA HIS A 619 9.01 -23.78 28.16
C HIS A 619 8.50 -24.33 29.49
N LEU A 620 7.46 -23.73 30.07
CA LEU A 620 6.85 -24.16 31.34
C LEU A 620 6.35 -25.60 31.25
N ILE A 621 5.54 -25.93 30.24
CA ILE A 621 5.03 -27.29 29.98
C ILE A 621 6.17 -28.32 29.90
N LYS A 622 7.32 -27.94 29.34
CA LYS A 622 8.45 -28.85 29.11
C LYS A 622 9.40 -28.98 30.31
N HIS A 623 9.46 -27.98 31.18
CA HIS A 623 10.51 -27.85 32.19
C HIS A 623 10.00 -27.64 33.64
N VAL A 624 8.69 -27.50 33.85
CA VAL A 624 8.06 -27.37 35.18
C VAL A 624 6.99 -28.47 35.32
N ALA A 625 7.23 -29.43 36.21
CA ALA A 625 6.34 -30.59 36.37
C ALA A 625 4.91 -30.18 36.78
N GLU A 626 4.78 -29.15 37.63
CA GLU A 626 3.48 -28.62 38.04
C GLU A 626 2.69 -27.93 36.91
N VAL A 627 3.28 -27.72 35.73
CA VAL A 627 2.59 -27.23 34.53
C VAL A 627 2.46 -28.31 33.45
N GLY A 628 3.53 -29.11 33.24
CA GLY A 628 3.58 -30.18 32.25
C GLY A 628 2.87 -31.49 32.63
N GLU A 629 2.62 -31.71 33.92
CA GLU A 629 1.95 -32.89 34.48
C GLU A 629 0.64 -32.50 35.19
N ALA A 630 -0.20 -31.68 34.56
CA ALA A 630 -1.53 -31.32 35.07
C ALA A 630 -2.64 -32.20 34.47
N ASP A 631 -3.68 -32.49 35.23
CA ASP A 631 -4.84 -33.26 34.76
C ASP A 631 -5.81 -32.40 33.93
N ALA A 632 -5.82 -31.07 34.12
CA ALA A 632 -6.57 -30.12 33.29
C ALA A 632 -6.02 -28.68 33.39
N MET A 633 -6.43 -27.83 32.44
CA MET A 633 -6.08 -26.41 32.40
C MET A 633 -7.32 -25.52 32.10
N ILE A 634 -7.41 -24.36 32.76
CA ILE A 634 -8.38 -23.30 32.50
C ILE A 634 -7.61 -22.02 32.13
N CYS A 635 -7.90 -21.44 30.96
CA CYS A 635 -7.29 -20.20 30.49
C CYS A 635 -8.30 -19.04 30.52
N GLY A 636 -7.88 -17.88 31.03
CA GLY A 636 -8.71 -16.67 31.10
C GLY A 636 -8.70 -15.78 29.84
N ASP A 637 -8.19 -16.28 28.72
CA ASP A 637 -7.95 -15.55 27.48
C ASP A 637 -9.26 -15.17 26.73
N ALA A 638 -9.24 -14.02 26.05
CA ALA A 638 -10.35 -13.30 25.46
C ALA A 638 -11.31 -14.19 24.63
N GLY A 639 -12.60 -14.06 24.89
CA GLY A 639 -13.65 -14.82 24.24
C GLY A 639 -15.03 -14.30 24.61
N SER A 640 -15.63 -14.90 25.64
CA SER A 640 -16.81 -14.41 26.37
C SER A 640 -17.08 -15.37 27.53
N PRO A 641 -17.55 -14.92 28.71
CA PRO A 641 -17.87 -15.81 29.81
C PRO A 641 -18.91 -16.88 29.46
N ILE A 642 -19.80 -16.65 28.49
CA ILE A 642 -20.88 -17.60 28.12
C ILE A 642 -20.49 -18.67 27.08
N ILE A 643 -19.24 -18.69 26.60
CA ILE A 643 -18.79 -19.62 25.55
C ILE A 643 -17.53 -20.37 26.02
N VAL A 644 -17.69 -21.65 26.38
CA VAL A 644 -16.58 -22.52 26.75
C VAL A 644 -15.84 -22.96 25.48
N ARG A 645 -14.60 -22.49 25.27
CA ARG A 645 -13.82 -22.87 24.08
C ARG A 645 -12.97 -24.11 24.38
N THR A 646 -13.08 -25.15 23.54
CA THR A 646 -12.37 -26.46 23.69
C THR A 646 -11.43 -26.80 22.54
N GLY A 647 -11.31 -25.90 21.58
CA GLY A 647 -10.42 -26.01 20.43
C GLY A 647 -10.27 -24.69 19.72
N GLU A 648 -9.31 -24.61 18.81
CA GLU A 648 -8.82 -23.38 18.19
C GLU A 648 -8.34 -23.65 16.77
N LYS A 649 -8.56 -22.68 15.88
CA LYS A 649 -8.01 -22.73 14.51
C LYS A 649 -6.49 -22.71 14.54
N GLY A 650 -5.87 -23.54 13.71
CA GLY A 650 -4.43 -23.46 13.44
C GLY A 650 -4.10 -22.19 12.65
N LEU A 651 -2.82 -21.83 12.59
CA LEU A 651 -2.35 -20.67 11.83
C LEU A 651 -1.13 -21.00 10.97
N LEU A 652 -1.00 -20.32 9.84
CA LEU A 652 0.14 -20.36 8.95
C LEU A 652 0.45 -18.94 8.49
N TRP A 653 1.70 -18.51 8.62
CA TRP A 653 2.20 -17.24 8.12
C TRP A 653 3.07 -17.46 6.89
N LEU A 654 2.80 -16.71 5.84
CA LEU A 654 3.35 -16.88 4.49
C LEU A 654 3.81 -15.52 3.97
N GLU A 655 5.07 -15.40 3.58
CA GLU A 655 5.51 -14.32 2.70
C GLU A 655 5.38 -14.75 1.24
N VAL A 656 4.95 -13.83 0.38
CA VAL A 656 4.97 -13.98 -1.08
C VAL A 656 5.72 -12.79 -1.68
N GLU A 657 6.78 -13.07 -2.42
CA GLU A 657 7.56 -12.10 -3.18
C GLU A 657 7.22 -12.26 -4.67
N ALA A 658 7.11 -11.15 -5.40
CA ALA A 658 6.92 -11.11 -6.84
C ALA A 658 8.04 -10.30 -7.49
N SER A 659 8.58 -10.86 -8.57
CA SER A 659 9.61 -10.26 -9.42
C SER A 659 9.05 -9.98 -10.82
N GLY A 660 9.45 -8.85 -11.37
CA GLY A 660 8.95 -8.31 -12.63
C GLY A 660 10.06 -7.78 -13.52
N LYS A 661 9.70 -6.84 -14.39
CA LYS A 661 10.62 -6.07 -15.24
C LYS A 661 10.09 -4.64 -15.36
N ALA A 662 10.91 -3.66 -15.01
CA ALA A 662 10.56 -2.25 -15.10
C ALA A 662 10.33 -1.79 -16.56
N ALA A 663 9.44 -0.82 -16.71
CA ALA A 663 9.15 -0.08 -17.94
C ALA A 663 8.32 1.18 -17.61
N HIS A 664 8.25 2.13 -18.55
CA HIS A 664 7.35 3.28 -18.46
C HIS A 664 5.87 2.85 -18.34
N GLY A 665 5.09 3.51 -17.49
CA GLY A 665 3.70 3.16 -17.17
C GLY A 665 2.76 3.15 -18.39
N ALA A 666 2.91 4.10 -19.33
CA ALA A 666 2.17 4.09 -20.60
C ALA A 666 2.54 2.93 -21.56
N HIS A 667 3.48 2.06 -21.18
CA HIS A 667 4.01 0.98 -22.01
C HIS A 667 4.12 -0.36 -21.22
N VAL A 668 3.11 -0.65 -20.39
CA VAL A 668 3.00 -1.89 -19.58
C VAL A 668 3.25 -3.20 -20.35
N HIS A 669 3.03 -3.22 -21.67
CA HIS A 669 3.25 -4.38 -22.53
C HIS A 669 4.74 -4.78 -22.73
N ARG A 670 5.69 -4.04 -22.14
CA ARG A 670 7.16 -4.20 -22.32
C ARG A 670 7.90 -4.53 -21.03
N GLY A 671 7.30 -4.16 -19.91
CA GLY A 671 7.67 -4.64 -18.58
C GLY A 671 6.89 -5.91 -18.23
N SER A 672 7.03 -6.35 -16.99
CA SER A 672 6.10 -7.29 -16.37
C SER A 672 5.91 -6.85 -14.94
N ASN A 673 4.69 -6.47 -14.56
CA ASN A 673 4.46 -5.81 -13.29
C ASN A 673 4.51 -6.81 -12.12
N ALA A 674 5.45 -6.61 -11.20
CA ALA A 674 5.53 -7.41 -9.98
C ALA A 674 4.25 -7.29 -9.14
N ILE A 675 3.60 -6.11 -9.11
CA ILE A 675 2.34 -5.91 -8.38
C ILE A 675 1.22 -6.77 -9.00
N ASP A 676 1.10 -6.83 -10.33
CA ASP A 676 0.05 -7.64 -10.98
C ASP A 676 0.30 -9.14 -10.85
N ARG A 677 1.57 -9.57 -10.92
CA ARG A 677 1.98 -10.95 -10.60
C ARG A 677 1.58 -11.32 -9.17
N LEU A 678 1.89 -10.45 -8.20
CA LEU A 678 1.53 -10.61 -6.80
C LEU A 678 0.00 -10.65 -6.63
N MET A 679 -0.76 -9.71 -7.20
CA MET A 679 -2.23 -9.71 -7.10
C MET A 679 -2.85 -10.96 -7.72
N ALA A 680 -2.32 -11.45 -8.85
CA ALA A 680 -2.78 -12.71 -9.46
C ALA A 680 -2.48 -13.93 -8.58
N ALA A 681 -1.32 -13.99 -7.93
CA ALA A 681 -0.96 -15.05 -6.98
C ALA A 681 -1.85 -15.02 -5.72
N LEU A 682 -2.02 -13.84 -5.12
CA LEU A 682 -2.90 -13.63 -3.95
C LEU A 682 -4.37 -13.95 -4.28
N SER A 683 -4.83 -13.62 -5.48
CA SER A 683 -6.18 -13.97 -5.98
C SER A 683 -6.36 -15.47 -6.17
N GLN A 684 -5.34 -16.20 -6.64
CA GLN A 684 -5.38 -17.66 -6.70
C GLN A 684 -5.32 -18.31 -5.32
N LEU A 685 -4.52 -17.79 -4.38
CA LEU A 685 -4.51 -18.26 -2.98
C LEU A 685 -5.89 -18.11 -2.31
N LYS A 686 -6.70 -17.12 -2.70
CA LYS A 686 -8.10 -17.00 -2.23
C LYS A 686 -9.01 -18.16 -2.64
N SER A 687 -8.59 -19.05 -3.55
CA SER A 687 -9.29 -20.31 -3.81
C SER A 687 -9.20 -21.31 -2.65
N LEU A 688 -8.20 -21.21 -1.77
CA LEU A 688 -8.04 -22.06 -0.59
C LEU A 688 -9.21 -21.93 0.39
N GLU A 689 -9.88 -20.77 0.44
CA GLU A 689 -11.11 -20.56 1.25
C GLU A 689 -12.31 -21.39 0.76
N LYS A 690 -12.17 -22.09 -0.38
CA LYS A 690 -13.16 -23.00 -0.98
C LYS A 690 -12.71 -24.47 -1.02
N LEU A 691 -11.60 -24.81 -0.36
CA LEU A 691 -11.15 -26.20 -0.24
C LEU A 691 -12.23 -27.03 0.46
N GLU A 692 -12.58 -28.20 -0.06
CA GLU A 692 -13.36 -29.17 0.70
C GLU A 692 -12.49 -29.75 1.83
N ILE A 693 -13.07 -29.83 3.03
CA ILE A 693 -12.40 -30.24 4.26
C ILE A 693 -13.30 -31.26 4.93
N TRP A 694 -12.71 -32.36 5.41
CA TRP A 694 -13.42 -33.35 6.22
C TRP A 694 -13.38 -32.91 7.68
N PRO A 695 -14.50 -32.45 8.27
CA PRO A 695 -14.51 -31.98 9.65
C PRO A 695 -14.43 -33.15 10.63
N VAL A 696 -13.90 -32.87 11.81
CA VAL A 696 -14.11 -33.73 12.99
C VAL A 696 -15.59 -33.61 13.40
N LYS A 697 -16.32 -34.72 13.48
CA LYS A 697 -17.79 -34.68 13.54
C LYS A 697 -18.31 -34.08 14.85
N GLU A 698 -17.68 -34.44 15.95
CA GLU A 698 -17.94 -33.94 17.30
C GLU A 698 -17.72 -32.42 17.38
N VAL A 699 -16.74 -31.91 16.64
CA VAL A 699 -16.42 -30.48 16.53
C VAL A 699 -17.43 -29.74 15.65
N GLU A 700 -17.85 -30.34 14.52
CA GLU A 700 -18.91 -29.80 13.66
C GLU A 700 -20.23 -29.66 14.43
N ASP A 701 -20.65 -30.71 15.15
CA ASP A 701 -21.90 -30.72 15.90
C ASP A 701 -21.87 -29.71 17.07
N ALA A 702 -20.73 -29.51 17.73
CA ALA A 702 -20.55 -28.46 18.72
C ALA A 702 -20.67 -27.05 18.12
N ILE A 703 -19.99 -26.78 16.99
CA ILE A 703 -20.08 -25.48 16.29
C ILE A 703 -21.53 -25.20 15.86
N ALA A 704 -22.23 -26.20 15.31
CA ALA A 704 -23.62 -26.08 14.89
C ALA A 704 -24.57 -25.81 16.07
N ALA A 705 -24.38 -26.50 17.20
CA ALA A 705 -25.15 -26.26 18.43
C ALA A 705 -24.84 -24.90 19.08
N ALA A 706 -23.61 -24.39 18.95
CA ALA A 706 -23.18 -23.11 19.49
C ALA A 706 -23.64 -21.90 18.66
N MET A 707 -23.89 -22.07 17.36
CA MET A 707 -24.18 -21.00 16.41
C MET A 707 -25.20 -19.94 16.90
N PRO A 708 -26.36 -20.29 17.51
CA PRO A 708 -27.36 -19.30 17.93
C PRO A 708 -26.89 -18.36 19.06
N VAL A 709 -25.87 -18.76 19.83
CA VAL A 709 -25.38 -18.07 21.04
C VAL A 709 -24.01 -17.46 20.81
N SER A 710 -23.17 -18.13 20.01
CA SER A 710 -21.83 -17.68 19.67
C SER A 710 -21.86 -16.58 18.60
N GLU A 711 -22.65 -16.71 17.54
CA GLU A 711 -22.66 -15.71 16.45
C GLU A 711 -23.15 -14.31 16.87
N PRO A 712 -24.08 -14.12 17.81
CA PRO A 712 -24.38 -12.78 18.34
C PRO A 712 -23.19 -12.08 19.03
N LEU A 713 -22.21 -12.83 19.53
CA LEU A 713 -21.04 -12.35 20.28
C LEU A 713 -19.78 -12.29 19.42
N GLY A 714 -19.36 -13.43 18.85
CA GLY A 714 -18.23 -13.52 17.93
C GLY A 714 -18.51 -12.83 16.60
N GLY A 715 -19.75 -12.93 16.11
CA GLY A 715 -20.30 -12.24 14.93
C GLY A 715 -20.86 -13.19 13.85
N PRO A 716 -22.01 -12.89 13.19
CA PRO A 716 -22.57 -13.62 12.05
C PRO A 716 -21.59 -14.33 11.11
N GLY A 717 -21.77 -15.64 10.94
CA GLY A 717 -20.85 -16.50 10.18
C GLY A 717 -19.59 -16.92 10.93
N GLU A 718 -19.47 -16.69 12.25
CA GLU A 718 -18.41 -17.32 13.08
C GLU A 718 -18.40 -18.83 12.89
N ALA A 719 -19.55 -19.49 12.81
CA ALA A 719 -19.64 -20.95 12.60
C ALA A 719 -19.02 -21.36 11.25
N ALA A 720 -19.32 -20.59 10.19
CA ALA A 720 -18.73 -20.81 8.87
C ALA A 720 -17.22 -20.51 8.84
N VAL A 721 -16.76 -19.49 9.57
CA VAL A 721 -15.33 -19.15 9.72
C VAL A 721 -14.59 -20.24 10.51
N LEU A 722 -15.22 -20.85 11.52
CA LEU A 722 -14.61 -21.93 12.30
C LEU A 722 -14.37 -23.19 11.44
N GLY A 723 -15.33 -23.57 10.59
CA GLY A 723 -15.24 -24.75 9.72
C GLY A 723 -14.43 -24.60 8.41
N SER A 724 -14.11 -23.38 7.97
CA SER A 724 -13.42 -23.13 6.69
C SER A 724 -11.95 -22.70 6.85
N ILE A 725 -11.17 -22.69 5.76
CA ILE A 725 -9.93 -21.90 5.70
C ILE A 725 -10.31 -20.43 5.56
N THR A 726 -9.67 -19.54 6.33
CA THR A 726 -9.74 -18.10 6.10
C THR A 726 -8.35 -17.51 5.92
N MET A 727 -8.23 -16.50 5.05
CA MET A 727 -6.96 -15.87 4.70
C MET A 727 -7.05 -14.35 4.81
N ASN A 728 -6.12 -13.77 5.55
CA ASN A 728 -5.86 -12.35 5.64
C ASN A 728 -4.57 -12.01 4.89
N ILE A 729 -4.61 -10.99 4.03
CA ILE A 729 -3.39 -10.38 3.48
C ILE A 729 -3.09 -9.22 4.44
N GLY A 730 -2.01 -9.32 5.21
CA GLY A 730 -1.69 -8.37 6.29
C GLY A 730 -0.84 -7.18 5.83
N THR A 731 0.06 -7.41 4.87
CA THR A 731 0.91 -6.37 4.27
C THR A 731 0.95 -6.53 2.75
N ILE A 732 1.19 -5.42 2.03
CA ILE A 732 1.60 -5.39 0.62
C ILE A 732 2.56 -4.19 0.46
N SER A 733 3.70 -4.37 -0.20
CA SER A 733 4.72 -3.33 -0.43
C SER A 733 5.33 -3.37 -1.83
N SER A 734 5.72 -2.21 -2.34
CA SER A 734 6.52 -2.00 -3.57
C SER A 734 7.18 -0.62 -3.51
N GLU A 735 8.37 -0.46 -4.13
CA GLU A 735 9.26 0.69 -3.96
C GLU A 735 9.26 1.68 -5.15
N THR A 736 8.26 1.63 -6.04
CA THR A 736 8.28 2.35 -7.34
C THR A 736 7.51 3.68 -7.39
N SER A 737 7.66 4.39 -8.53
CA SER A 737 6.91 5.61 -8.88
C SER A 737 5.59 5.27 -9.59
N THR A 738 4.59 6.17 -9.52
CA THR A 738 3.27 6.04 -10.17
C THR A 738 3.35 5.76 -11.68
N ASN A 739 4.35 6.31 -12.37
CA ASN A 739 4.54 6.18 -13.82
C ASN A 739 5.52 5.08 -14.22
N LEU A 740 5.81 4.12 -13.34
CA LEU A 740 6.66 2.96 -13.62
C LEU A 740 5.94 1.63 -13.34
N VAL A 741 6.18 0.65 -14.20
CA VAL A 741 5.86 -0.76 -13.97
C VAL A 741 6.75 -1.30 -12.85
N ALA A 742 6.18 -1.90 -11.80
CA ALA A 742 6.95 -2.32 -10.64
C ALA A 742 7.87 -3.53 -10.94
N GLU A 743 9.13 -3.41 -10.52
CA GLU A 743 10.16 -4.45 -10.65
C GLU A 743 10.08 -5.50 -9.53
N THR A 744 9.67 -5.07 -8.34
CA THR A 744 9.50 -5.91 -7.14
C THR A 744 8.20 -5.56 -6.41
N ALA A 745 7.59 -6.57 -5.77
CA ALA A 745 6.50 -6.40 -4.82
C ALA A 745 6.50 -7.55 -3.81
N SER A 746 5.99 -7.33 -2.60
CA SER A 746 5.91 -8.36 -1.55
C SER A 746 4.62 -8.24 -0.73
N ALA A 747 4.19 -9.35 -0.11
CA ALA A 747 3.04 -9.41 0.79
C ALA A 747 3.18 -10.49 1.87
N SER A 748 2.84 -10.14 3.11
CA SER A 748 2.74 -11.06 4.26
C SER A 748 1.29 -11.47 4.49
N LEU A 749 1.02 -12.75 4.68
CA LEU A 749 -0.31 -13.31 4.88
C LEU A 749 -0.43 -14.08 6.20
N ASP A 750 -1.62 -14.00 6.81
CA ASP A 750 -2.06 -14.85 7.92
C ASP A 750 -3.20 -15.76 7.41
N ILE A 751 -2.99 -17.08 7.44
CA ILE A 751 -3.94 -18.10 7.00
C ILE A 751 -4.36 -18.94 8.19
N ARG A 752 -5.66 -18.97 8.51
CA ARG A 752 -6.22 -19.77 9.61
C ARG A 752 -6.88 -21.03 9.07
N LEU A 753 -6.47 -22.19 9.59
CA LEU A 753 -6.95 -23.51 9.18
C LEU A 753 -7.90 -24.12 10.22
N PRO A 754 -8.99 -24.80 9.80
CA PRO A 754 -9.94 -25.41 10.71
C PRO A 754 -9.45 -26.77 11.23
N MET A 755 -10.08 -27.22 12.32
CA MET A 755 -9.85 -28.54 12.93
C MET A 755 -10.22 -29.65 11.92
N GLY A 756 -9.28 -30.57 11.68
CA GLY A 756 -9.39 -31.63 10.67
C GLY A 756 -8.48 -31.43 9.45
N LEU A 757 -8.06 -30.19 9.17
CA LEU A 757 -7.02 -29.90 8.17
C LEU A 757 -5.63 -29.81 8.85
N SER A 758 -4.59 -30.35 8.20
CA SER A 758 -3.20 -30.18 8.66
C SER A 758 -2.48 -29.04 7.95
N THR A 759 -1.46 -28.47 8.60
CA THR A 759 -0.58 -27.47 7.98
C THR A 759 0.18 -28.04 6.79
N ALA A 760 0.60 -29.31 6.85
CA ALA A 760 1.28 -29.99 5.74
C ALA A 760 0.38 -30.04 4.48
N THR A 761 -0.89 -30.42 4.63
CA THR A 761 -1.86 -30.43 3.53
C THR A 761 -2.07 -29.03 2.96
N LEU A 762 -2.16 -28.00 3.81
CA LEU A 762 -2.29 -26.61 3.37
C LEU A 762 -1.04 -26.11 2.62
N ILE A 763 0.16 -26.44 3.11
CA ILE A 763 1.44 -26.10 2.46
C ILE A 763 1.53 -26.73 1.07
N GLU A 764 1.10 -27.98 0.89
CA GLU A 764 1.03 -28.60 -0.43
C GLU A 764 0.10 -27.85 -1.40
N GLN A 765 -1.05 -27.35 -0.95
CA GLN A 765 -1.96 -26.58 -1.81
C GLN A 765 -1.40 -25.20 -2.14
N ILE A 766 -0.78 -24.52 -1.18
CA ILE A 766 -0.05 -23.25 -1.41
C ILE A 766 1.03 -23.45 -2.49
N LYS A 767 1.83 -24.52 -2.38
CA LYS A 767 2.85 -24.88 -3.36
C LYS A 767 2.28 -25.14 -4.75
N ARG A 768 1.21 -25.93 -4.86
CA ARG A 768 0.51 -26.20 -6.14
C ARG A 768 -0.04 -24.94 -6.81
N ILE A 769 -0.33 -23.88 -6.05
CA ILE A 769 -0.78 -22.58 -6.56
C ILE A 769 0.39 -21.67 -6.95
N LEU A 770 1.45 -21.60 -6.12
CA LEU A 770 2.52 -20.61 -6.26
C LEU A 770 3.75 -21.09 -7.05
N GLU A 771 4.15 -22.35 -6.93
CA GLU A 771 5.33 -22.87 -7.63
C GLU A 771 5.21 -22.86 -9.17
N PRO A 772 4.00 -22.97 -9.78
CA PRO A 772 3.82 -22.76 -11.22
C PRO A 772 3.75 -21.30 -11.68
N ALA A 773 3.74 -20.31 -10.77
CA ALA A 773 3.50 -18.91 -11.10
C ALA A 773 4.80 -18.15 -11.43
N ASP A 774 4.92 -17.64 -12.66
CA ASP A 774 6.14 -16.99 -13.13
C ASP A 774 6.53 -15.75 -12.31
N GLY A 775 7.80 -15.71 -11.89
CA GLY A 775 8.39 -14.67 -11.05
C GLY A 775 7.91 -14.63 -9.59
N ILE A 776 7.14 -15.61 -9.13
CA ILE A 776 6.70 -15.69 -7.73
C ILE A 776 7.69 -16.53 -6.90
N ARG A 777 8.03 -16.02 -5.73
CA ARG A 777 8.66 -16.76 -4.63
C ARG A 777 7.74 -16.74 -3.42
N HIS A 778 7.83 -17.76 -2.57
CA HIS A 778 7.09 -17.82 -1.32
C HIS A 778 7.92 -18.49 -0.22
N ASP A 779 7.73 -18.06 1.03
CA ASP A 779 8.42 -18.60 2.20
C ASP A 779 7.45 -18.75 3.39
N ILE A 780 7.47 -19.93 4.03
CA ILE A 780 6.61 -20.24 5.18
C ILE A 780 7.30 -19.77 6.46
N VAL A 781 6.84 -18.65 7.02
CA VAL A 781 7.43 -18.04 8.22
C VAL A 781 7.12 -18.86 9.47
N ARG A 782 5.87 -19.30 9.60
CA ARG A 782 5.36 -20.09 10.74
C ARG A 782 4.23 -21.00 10.29
N ALA A 783 4.08 -22.14 10.94
CA ALA A 783 2.92 -23.02 10.80
C ALA A 783 2.64 -23.72 12.14
N TYR A 784 1.40 -23.65 12.60
CA TYR A 784 0.89 -24.34 13.78
C TYR A 784 -0.42 -25.05 13.46
N GLU A 785 -0.50 -26.32 13.81
CA GLU A 785 -1.69 -27.16 13.67
C GLU A 785 -2.88 -26.63 14.48
N ALA A 786 -4.10 -26.92 14.03
CA ALA A 786 -5.30 -26.72 14.83
C ALA A 786 -5.30 -27.63 16.07
N SER A 787 -5.87 -27.17 17.17
CA SER A 787 -5.96 -27.90 18.45
C SER A 787 -7.41 -28.05 18.87
N TRP A 788 -7.80 -29.22 19.36
CA TRP A 788 -9.14 -29.45 19.91
C TRP A 788 -9.11 -30.68 20.82
N MET A 789 -10.13 -30.80 21.66
CA MET A 789 -10.44 -32.00 22.43
C MET A 789 -11.96 -32.27 22.40
N PRO A 790 -12.44 -33.46 22.78
CA PRO A 790 -13.86 -33.78 22.76
C PRO A 790 -14.72 -32.74 23.54
N PRO A 791 -15.84 -32.25 22.97
CA PRO A 791 -16.73 -31.28 23.64
C PRO A 791 -17.37 -31.79 24.94
N ASP A 792 -17.31 -33.10 25.23
CA ASP A 792 -17.83 -33.75 26.43
C ASP A 792 -16.74 -34.13 27.45
N GLU A 793 -15.51 -33.65 27.28
CA GLU A 793 -14.43 -33.80 28.26
C GLU A 793 -14.83 -33.35 29.67
N GLU A 794 -14.23 -33.97 30.70
CA GLU A 794 -14.65 -33.79 32.10
C GLU A 794 -14.59 -32.33 32.56
N ILE A 795 -13.48 -31.64 32.25
CA ILE A 795 -13.30 -30.22 32.54
C ILE A 795 -14.31 -29.33 31.76
N THR A 796 -14.63 -29.71 30.51
CA THR A 796 -15.62 -29.00 29.68
C THR A 796 -17.03 -29.14 30.23
N ARG A 797 -17.43 -30.33 30.68
CA ARG A 797 -18.77 -30.52 31.27
C ARG A 797 -18.94 -29.69 32.53
N HIS A 798 -17.94 -29.68 33.43
CA HIS A 798 -17.97 -28.82 34.60
C HIS A 798 -18.01 -27.32 34.24
N ALA A 799 -17.20 -26.88 33.27
CA ALA A 799 -17.22 -25.50 32.79
C ALA A 799 -18.59 -25.10 32.25
N LEU A 800 -19.15 -25.91 31.35
CA LEU A 800 -20.44 -25.67 30.70
C LEU A 800 -21.58 -25.60 31.72
N GLU A 801 -21.65 -26.55 32.65
CA GLU A 801 -22.66 -26.57 33.71
C GLU A 801 -22.55 -25.33 34.62
N VAL A 802 -21.33 -24.95 35.00
CA VAL A 802 -21.06 -23.78 35.84
C VAL A 802 -21.44 -22.49 35.14
N THR A 803 -21.02 -22.30 33.88
CA THR A 803 -21.37 -21.11 33.10
C THR A 803 -22.87 -21.03 32.85
N ARG A 804 -23.54 -22.15 32.57
CA ARG A 804 -25.00 -22.20 32.39
C ARG A 804 -25.76 -21.72 33.62
N LEU A 805 -25.28 -22.13 34.80
CA LEU A 805 -25.84 -21.67 36.06
C LEU A 805 -25.48 -20.18 36.29
N MET A 806 -24.21 -19.78 36.11
CA MET A 806 -23.71 -18.47 36.58
C MET A 806 -24.10 -17.30 35.67
N VAL A 807 -24.11 -17.48 34.34
CA VAL A 807 -24.04 -16.34 33.41
C VAL A 807 -25.05 -16.40 32.26
N ASP A 808 -25.41 -17.56 31.70
CA ASP A 808 -26.53 -17.70 30.75
C ASP A 808 -26.91 -19.17 30.57
N GLU A 809 -28.17 -19.57 30.76
CA GLU A 809 -28.59 -20.98 30.55
C GLU A 809 -28.35 -21.47 29.12
N GLN A 810 -28.26 -20.56 28.14
CA GLN A 810 -27.93 -20.85 26.75
C GLN A 810 -26.44 -21.07 26.51
N ALA A 811 -25.58 -20.85 27.51
CA ALA A 811 -24.12 -21.02 27.38
C ALA A 811 -23.74 -22.35 26.75
N THR A 812 -22.66 -22.35 25.98
CA THR A 812 -22.38 -23.41 25.01
C THR A 812 -20.89 -23.74 24.90
N VAL A 813 -20.59 -24.91 24.33
CA VAL A 813 -19.21 -25.30 23.97
C VAL A 813 -18.98 -24.96 22.51
N ASN A 814 -17.90 -24.23 22.21
CA ASN A 814 -17.53 -23.90 20.85
C ASN A 814 -16.00 -23.95 20.66
N MET A 815 -15.52 -23.51 19.50
CA MET A 815 -14.12 -23.46 19.09
C MET A 815 -13.72 -21.99 18.90
N ARG A 816 -12.45 -21.62 19.08
CA ARG A 816 -11.92 -20.25 18.97
C ARG A 816 -11.40 -19.99 17.54
N VAL A 817 -11.70 -18.81 17.01
CA VAL A 817 -11.21 -18.35 15.70
C VAL A 817 -9.76 -17.83 15.76
N GLY A 818 -9.39 -17.21 16.89
CA GLY A 818 -8.00 -16.97 17.28
C GLY A 818 -7.37 -18.20 17.94
N ALA A 819 -6.09 -18.08 18.29
CA ALA A 819 -5.29 -19.09 18.99
C ALA A 819 -4.82 -18.52 20.34
N SER A 820 -4.58 -19.39 21.31
CA SER A 820 -4.00 -19.10 22.63
C SER A 820 -2.89 -20.10 22.96
N ASP A 821 -2.27 -19.97 24.12
CA ASP A 821 -1.41 -21.02 24.69
C ASP A 821 -2.15 -22.34 25.00
N ALA A 822 -3.48 -22.38 25.07
CA ALA A 822 -4.23 -23.62 25.30
C ALA A 822 -3.96 -24.69 24.23
N ARG A 823 -3.65 -24.27 22.99
CA ARG A 823 -3.18 -25.17 21.93
C ARG A 823 -1.95 -25.97 22.32
N LEU A 824 -1.05 -25.42 23.16
CA LEU A 824 0.17 -26.09 23.59
C LEU A 824 -0.12 -27.15 24.66
N PHE A 825 -0.99 -26.84 25.63
CA PHE A 825 -1.44 -27.82 26.61
C PHE A 825 -2.11 -29.01 25.93
N ILE A 826 -3.04 -28.76 24.99
CA ILE A 826 -3.72 -29.80 24.20
C ILE A 826 -2.74 -30.59 23.31
N ARG A 827 -1.92 -29.92 22.49
CA ARG A 827 -1.13 -30.58 21.42
C ARG A 827 0.26 -31.06 21.83
N ALA A 828 0.90 -30.45 22.83
CA ALA A 828 2.27 -30.78 23.24
C ALA A 828 2.32 -31.63 24.52
N ALA A 829 1.33 -31.49 25.42
CA ALA A 829 1.24 -32.28 26.67
C ALA A 829 0.07 -33.26 26.70
N GLY A 830 -0.98 -33.05 25.89
CA GLY A 830 -2.20 -33.87 25.93
C GLY A 830 -3.13 -33.51 27.10
N ILE A 831 -3.00 -32.30 27.67
CA ILE A 831 -3.73 -31.85 28.85
C ILE A 831 -5.09 -31.26 28.43
N PRO A 832 -6.23 -31.79 28.91
CA PRO A 832 -7.55 -31.22 28.66
C PRO A 832 -7.63 -29.75 29.09
N SER A 833 -7.98 -28.86 28.17
CA SER A 833 -7.88 -27.41 28.34
C SER A 833 -9.15 -26.69 27.88
N VAL A 834 -9.64 -25.76 28.69
CA VAL A 834 -10.75 -24.85 28.33
C VAL A 834 -10.31 -23.39 28.37
N VAL A 835 -10.80 -22.57 27.42
CA VAL A 835 -10.60 -21.12 27.44
C VAL A 835 -11.94 -20.44 27.72
N ILE A 836 -11.98 -19.60 28.76
CA ILE A 836 -13.16 -18.88 29.24
C ILE A 836 -12.71 -17.52 29.80
N GLY A 837 -12.45 -16.57 28.91
CA GLY A 837 -12.12 -15.19 29.27
C GLY A 837 -13.25 -14.20 29.05
N LEU A 838 -12.88 -12.93 29.09
CA LEU A 838 -13.75 -11.75 28.99
C LEU A 838 -14.19 -11.53 27.54
N THR A 839 -15.30 -10.82 27.32
CA THR A 839 -15.75 -10.42 25.98
C THR A 839 -14.88 -9.27 25.48
N PRO A 840 -14.13 -9.41 24.37
CA PRO A 840 -13.15 -8.42 23.95
C PRO A 840 -13.78 -7.24 23.20
N HIS A 841 -13.85 -6.07 23.83
CA HIS A 841 -14.29 -4.84 23.16
C HIS A 841 -13.08 -4.07 22.62
N ASN A 842 -12.91 -4.10 21.30
CA ASN A 842 -11.83 -3.44 20.56
C ASN A 842 -10.39 -3.87 20.94
N MET A 843 -10.23 -5.10 21.42
CA MET A 843 -8.96 -5.84 21.57
C MET A 843 -7.98 -5.57 20.42
N GLY A 844 -6.74 -5.23 20.76
CA GLY A 844 -5.68 -4.82 19.83
C GLY A 844 -5.85 -3.41 19.22
N GLY A 845 -7.03 -2.80 19.29
CA GLY A 845 -7.31 -1.43 18.87
C GLY A 845 -7.11 -0.39 19.98
N ALA A 846 -7.50 0.86 19.72
CA ALA A 846 -7.57 1.93 20.73
C ALA A 846 -8.87 1.84 21.55
N ASP A 847 -8.87 2.37 22.78
CA ASP A 847 -10.00 2.27 23.72
C ASP A 847 -10.49 0.83 23.94
N GLU A 848 -9.55 -0.10 24.07
CA GLU A 848 -9.83 -1.47 24.49
C GLU A 848 -10.48 -1.47 25.89
N TYR A 849 -11.58 -2.20 26.06
CA TYR A 849 -12.26 -2.36 27.35
C TYR A 849 -12.89 -3.74 27.55
N VAL A 850 -13.29 -3.99 28.79
CA VAL A 850 -14.20 -5.07 29.22
C VAL A 850 -15.26 -4.51 30.16
N GLU A 851 -16.41 -5.19 30.27
CA GLU A 851 -17.37 -4.89 31.34
C GLU A 851 -16.84 -5.40 32.69
N VAL A 852 -16.91 -4.55 33.72
CA VAL A 852 -16.44 -4.84 35.08
C VAL A 852 -17.22 -6.01 35.71
N ALA A 853 -18.46 -6.25 35.27
CA ALA A 853 -19.24 -7.42 35.66
C ALA A 853 -18.61 -8.75 35.17
N GLU A 854 -18.03 -8.78 33.97
CA GLU A 854 -17.43 -10.00 33.42
C GLU A 854 -16.16 -10.42 34.19
N LEU A 855 -15.40 -9.46 34.74
CA LEU A 855 -14.27 -9.75 35.63
C LEU A 855 -14.69 -10.65 36.82
N VAL A 856 -15.87 -10.40 37.36
CA VAL A 856 -16.44 -11.18 38.45
C VAL A 856 -16.95 -12.52 37.92
N GLN A 857 -17.72 -12.52 36.83
CA GLN A 857 -18.27 -13.74 36.21
C GLN A 857 -17.18 -14.76 35.82
N VAL A 858 -16.10 -14.31 35.17
CA VAL A 858 -14.96 -15.18 34.80
C VAL A 858 -14.29 -15.75 36.04
N ALA A 859 -14.06 -14.94 37.08
CA ALA A 859 -13.50 -15.42 38.35
C ALA A 859 -14.40 -16.47 39.04
N GLN A 860 -15.73 -16.26 38.98
CA GLN A 860 -16.72 -17.21 39.49
C GLN A 860 -16.68 -18.52 38.69
N ILE A 861 -16.72 -18.46 37.36
CA ILE A 861 -16.64 -19.65 36.49
C ILE A 861 -15.35 -20.43 36.75
N HIS A 862 -14.20 -19.74 36.79
CA HIS A 862 -12.89 -20.33 37.04
C HIS A 862 -12.84 -21.07 38.37
N ALA A 863 -13.27 -20.41 39.46
CA ALA A 863 -13.27 -21.00 40.80
C ALA A 863 -14.22 -22.20 40.89
N LEU A 864 -15.43 -22.09 40.33
CA LEU A 864 -16.46 -23.12 40.41
C LEU A 864 -16.15 -24.33 39.52
N THR A 865 -15.61 -24.11 38.32
CA THR A 865 -15.18 -25.18 37.41
C THR A 865 -14.05 -25.99 38.03
N ALA A 866 -13.02 -25.30 38.54
CA ALA A 866 -11.92 -25.95 39.23
C ALA A 866 -12.37 -26.62 40.54
N TYR A 867 -13.29 -26.00 41.30
CA TYR A 867 -13.87 -26.62 42.49
C TYR A 867 -14.59 -27.93 42.14
N ARG A 868 -15.44 -27.96 41.10
CA ARG A 868 -16.10 -29.20 40.65
C ARG A 868 -15.10 -30.26 40.21
N PHE A 869 -14.09 -29.90 39.41
CA PHE A 869 -13.09 -30.83 38.88
C PHE A 869 -12.15 -31.43 39.96
N LEU A 870 -11.84 -30.66 41.01
CA LEU A 870 -10.96 -31.06 42.13
C LEU A 870 -11.72 -31.67 43.32
N LYS A 871 -13.07 -31.66 43.28
CA LYS A 871 -13.92 -32.23 44.32
C LYS A 871 -14.16 -33.72 44.03
N ALA A 872 -13.61 -34.57 44.90
CA ALA A 872 -13.88 -36.00 44.97
C ALA A 872 -15.23 -36.31 45.64
#